data_AF-A0A536ARD1-F1
#
_entry.id   AF-A0A536ARD1-F1
#
_cell.length_a   1.000
_cell.length_b   1.000
_cell.length_c   1.000
_cell.angle_alpha   90.00
_cell.angle_beta   90.00
_cell.angle_gamma   90.00
#
_symmetry.space_group_name_H-M   'P 1'
#
loop_
_entity.id
_entity.type
_entity.pdbx_description
1 polymer ?
#
loop_
_entity_poly.entity_id
_entity_poly.type
_entity_poly.pdbx_seq_one_letter_code
_entity_poly.pdbx_strand_id
1 'polypeptide(L)'
;TSRTITATVTAPPAPGAYLLRFALVKEGVAWFPSSNPLPISALAGFIAAVTPPTLPSFIAGGSYDVPVTLKNTGAAAWNATGPNLVDVSYHWIDAAGNTVIWDGTRTPLAANVDPGASANVTLKVGTPKDPGTYTLAIDLVREGVGWFATIGGVLPYRVPTVVGALHYAAAFGAMSPMSAYWAETKTLAVKLTNNGNIPWNFAGANPVDLSYHILDSAGRAVVWDGARTPLGADVLPGASKDLSITFATPGQSGSYTLVVDLVREGIGWFEGAGSPPARVPLSVTSGFSAGYAGTTTPGQVTIGATISLATTVVNYGPRAWSASGANRVSLSYHIATAAGDMVVWDGARGALPSDVPPFSQVTVPITVSVPQGVGDYVISWDMVLEGVAWFSSTGVVTKREPFTVVSGVVFYGSGFGHGLGMSQYGAQGWATGVTGLTLNAEQIVAKYYPGTTFQFVDASRPQVRVLLSQPSSTGRYRCGDNRFFAGSAGTVTSDGGFRVLDEASGNAEIGRAGPKQQWQFVAQPGGVAVWDNSGTPRLVRIVPSAAVVPLDPNQPLGFIEKGVYRGNLRFTSLGGTLRAINVATWDDYLRGVIPLEMPTAWHPEALKAQAYAARSYAYNSYKGGSADYDVSDDQSDQCYGGSRVEVASSNAAVTATAGKLITFNNAAIRAYFASSNGGYTLPYGCFGNRVVRSGATWVCTPDPNQPFLGAVPDPADRAVASPANPRASWTVTLTGTDIRNAVLRCNGIDIGALQAVDLSNRSVPEVGHVISVRLIGSYNTVDLQAEQFLRTCLALRSTMVRLQPF
;
A
#
# COMPACT_ATOMS: atom_id res chain seq x y z
N THR A 1 -0.43 117.12 38.90
CA THR A 1 -0.01 116.45 37.65
C THR A 1 -0.91 115.26 37.40
N SER A 2 -1.49 115.11 36.20
CA SER A 2 -2.27 113.92 35.80
C SER A 2 -1.35 112.87 35.13
N ARG A 3 -1.66 111.58 35.26
CA ARG A 3 -1.01 110.47 34.55
C ARG A 3 -2.07 109.53 33.96
N THR A 4 -1.86 109.10 32.73
CA THR A 4 -2.66 108.06 32.06
C THR A 4 -2.08 106.69 32.38
N ILE A 5 -2.95 105.71 32.63
CA ILE A 5 -2.56 104.32 32.93
C ILE A 5 -3.40 103.40 32.03
N THR A 6 -2.78 102.37 31.47
CA THR A 6 -3.46 101.32 30.70
C THR A 6 -3.62 100.07 31.56
N ALA A 7 -4.81 99.47 31.57
CA ALA A 7 -5.09 98.23 32.27
C ALA A 7 -5.71 97.21 31.31
N THR A 8 -5.29 95.95 31.41
CA THR A 8 -5.87 94.83 30.65
C THR A 8 -6.97 94.18 31.50
N VAL A 9 -8.13 93.94 30.91
CA VAL A 9 -9.27 93.28 31.56
C VAL A 9 -9.68 92.04 30.78
N THR A 10 -10.13 91.01 31.48
CA THR A 10 -10.68 89.79 30.85
C THR A 10 -12.20 89.89 30.82
N ALA A 11 -12.81 89.63 29.66
CA ALA A 11 -14.25 89.64 29.53
C ALA A 11 -14.90 88.48 30.34
N PRO A 12 -16.11 88.68 30.91
CA PRO A 12 -16.86 87.60 31.54
C PRO A 12 -17.15 86.45 30.56
N PRO A 13 -17.24 85.20 31.05
CA PRO A 13 -17.46 84.02 30.19
C PRO A 13 -18.87 83.94 29.60
N ALA A 14 -19.87 84.61 30.21
CA ALA A 14 -21.23 84.68 29.69
C ALA A 14 -21.44 85.99 28.90
N PRO A 15 -22.07 85.95 27.73
CA PRO A 15 -22.45 87.17 27.02
C PRO A 15 -23.49 87.97 27.82
N GLY A 16 -23.44 89.29 27.73
CA GLY A 16 -24.36 90.16 28.45
C GLY A 16 -23.83 91.57 28.72
N ALA A 17 -24.70 92.40 29.30
CA ALA A 17 -24.34 93.74 29.74
C ALA A 17 -23.71 93.68 31.15
N TYR A 18 -22.51 94.24 31.28
CA TYR A 18 -21.77 94.31 32.54
C TYR A 18 -21.37 95.75 32.83
N LEU A 19 -21.07 96.03 34.09
CA LEU A 19 -20.56 97.33 34.52
C LEU A 19 -19.10 97.15 34.98
N LEU A 20 -18.18 97.73 34.23
CA LEU A 20 -16.77 97.78 34.59
C LEU A 20 -16.51 98.99 35.48
N ARG A 21 -15.81 98.80 36.60
CA ARG A 21 -15.41 99.89 37.50
C ARG A 21 -13.92 99.80 37.75
N PHE A 22 -13.27 100.97 37.82
CA PHE A 22 -11.86 101.09 38.15
C PHE A 22 -11.71 101.77 39.50
N ALA A 23 -10.85 101.26 40.35
CA ALA A 23 -10.50 101.91 41.61
C ALA A 23 -8.99 101.81 41.80
N LEU A 24 -8.38 102.88 42.31
CA LEU A 24 -7.01 102.74 42.80
C LEU A 24 -7.07 101.95 44.11
N VAL A 25 -6.05 101.14 44.36
CA VAL A 25 -5.90 100.43 45.62
C VAL A 25 -4.52 100.72 46.17
N LYS A 26 -4.45 100.96 47.49
CA LYS A 26 -3.20 100.78 48.21
C LYS A 26 -3.24 99.39 48.82
N GLU A 27 -2.47 98.49 48.23
CA GLU A 27 -2.45 97.08 48.62
C GLU A 27 -2.23 96.91 50.13
N GLY A 28 -3.03 96.02 50.73
CA GLY A 28 -3.03 95.75 52.18
C GLY A 28 -3.60 96.87 53.07
N VAL A 29 -4.13 97.96 52.50
CA VAL A 29 -4.70 99.07 53.28
C VAL A 29 -6.16 99.31 52.94
N ALA A 30 -6.45 99.88 51.77
CA ALA A 30 -7.82 100.20 51.37
C ALA A 30 -7.90 100.51 49.88
N TRP A 31 -9.11 100.31 49.34
CA TRP A 31 -9.49 100.79 48.02
C TRP A 31 -9.95 102.23 48.09
N PHE A 32 -9.56 103.00 47.09
CA PHE A 32 -10.19 104.30 46.83
C PHE A 32 -11.61 104.08 46.29
N PRO A 33 -12.51 105.08 46.41
CA PRO A 33 -13.83 105.01 45.81
C PRO A 33 -13.73 104.66 44.32
N SER A 34 -14.56 103.71 43.89
CA SER A 34 -14.56 103.27 42.50
C SER A 34 -15.00 104.38 41.56
N SER A 35 -14.49 104.35 40.33
CA SER A 35 -14.99 105.13 39.22
C SER A 35 -16.49 104.90 39.05
N ASN A 36 -17.13 105.83 38.35
CA ASN A 36 -18.47 105.59 37.83
C ASN A 36 -18.45 104.29 36.99
N PRO A 37 -19.51 103.47 37.09
CA PRO A 37 -19.63 102.26 36.29
C PRO A 37 -19.63 102.60 34.80
N LEU A 38 -18.73 101.93 34.08
CA LEU A 38 -18.66 101.96 32.62
C LEU A 38 -19.44 100.76 32.09
N PRO A 39 -20.54 100.98 31.35
CA PRO A 39 -21.24 99.90 30.70
C PRO A 39 -20.34 99.26 29.64
N ILE A 40 -20.16 97.95 29.74
CA ILE A 40 -19.48 97.12 28.74
C ILE A 40 -20.44 95.99 28.33
N SER A 41 -20.30 95.51 27.10
CA SER A 41 -21.06 94.35 26.62
C SER A 41 -20.09 93.24 26.26
N ALA A 42 -20.24 92.08 26.89
CA ALA A 42 -19.59 90.86 26.43
C ALA A 42 -20.46 90.30 25.29
N LEU A 43 -19.89 90.22 24.08
CA LEU A 43 -20.59 89.72 22.90
C LEU A 43 -20.55 88.18 22.87
N ALA A 44 -21.62 87.56 22.38
CA ALA A 44 -21.63 86.13 22.06
C ALA A 44 -20.77 85.89 20.81
N GLY A 45 -19.48 85.62 21.03
CA GLY A 45 -18.49 85.52 19.96
C GLY A 45 -18.59 84.23 19.13
N PHE A 46 -19.04 83.13 19.72
CA PHE A 46 -18.98 81.79 19.14
C PHE A 46 -20.37 81.24 18.85
N ILE A 47 -20.95 81.61 17.71
CA ILE A 47 -22.28 81.16 17.28
C ILE A 47 -22.16 80.57 15.88
N ALA A 48 -22.63 79.33 15.72
CA ALA A 48 -22.68 78.63 14.45
C ALA A 48 -24.13 78.49 13.97
N ALA A 49 -24.36 78.75 12.68
CA ALA A 49 -25.54 78.29 11.97
C ALA A 49 -25.17 77.04 11.15
N VAL A 50 -25.93 75.96 11.30
CA VAL A 50 -25.74 74.71 10.55
C VAL A 50 -26.75 74.66 9.42
N THR A 51 -26.28 74.46 8.20
CA THR A 51 -27.18 74.15 7.06
C THR A 51 -27.73 72.73 7.26
N PRO A 52 -29.05 72.49 7.12
CA PRO A 52 -29.65 71.16 7.28
C PRO A 52 -28.89 70.07 6.50
N PRO A 53 -28.27 69.09 7.17
CA PRO A 53 -27.55 68.01 6.50
C PRO A 53 -28.52 66.90 6.05
N THR A 54 -28.13 66.16 5.02
CA THR A 54 -28.80 64.90 4.66
C THR A 54 -28.21 63.79 5.51
N LEU A 55 -29.03 63.11 6.32
CA LEU A 55 -28.59 62.02 7.19
C LEU A 55 -28.72 60.67 6.48
N PRO A 56 -27.75 59.74 6.65
CA PRO A 56 -27.90 58.36 6.21
C PRO A 56 -28.88 57.60 7.12
N SER A 57 -29.31 56.42 6.67
CA SER A 57 -30.03 55.48 7.54
C SER A 57 -29.07 54.91 8.59
N PHE A 58 -29.24 55.31 9.83
CA PHE A 58 -28.42 54.85 10.94
C PHE A 58 -28.83 53.45 11.40
N ILE A 59 -27.86 52.61 11.73
CA ILE A 59 -28.04 51.34 12.45
C ILE A 59 -27.36 51.44 13.81
N ALA A 60 -27.85 50.69 14.78
CA ALA A 60 -27.31 50.69 16.13
C ALA A 60 -25.82 50.28 16.17
N GLY A 61 -24.99 51.05 16.87
CA GLY A 61 -23.55 50.81 17.05
C GLY A 61 -22.67 51.04 15.81
N GLY A 62 -23.18 51.67 14.76
CA GLY A 62 -22.47 52.00 13.53
C GLY A 62 -21.68 53.32 13.59
N SER A 63 -20.87 53.58 12.55
CA SER A 63 -20.13 54.82 12.35
C SER A 63 -20.32 55.32 10.91
N TYR A 64 -20.55 56.62 10.75
CA TYR A 64 -21.02 57.22 9.50
C TYR A 64 -20.32 58.55 9.20
N ASP A 65 -20.18 58.85 7.92
CA ASP A 65 -19.67 60.13 7.42
C ASP A 65 -20.85 61.02 7.02
N VAL A 66 -21.04 62.13 7.73
CA VAL A 66 -22.15 63.07 7.51
C VAL A 66 -21.60 64.43 7.06
N PRO A 67 -21.76 64.80 5.78
CA PRO A 67 -21.39 66.12 5.29
C PRO A 67 -22.23 67.21 5.96
N VAL A 68 -21.58 68.21 6.55
CA VAL A 68 -22.21 69.35 7.22
C VAL A 68 -21.59 70.65 6.73
N THR A 69 -22.42 71.68 6.54
CA THR A 69 -21.97 73.04 6.25
C THR A 69 -22.29 73.93 7.45
N LEU A 70 -21.26 74.59 7.97
CA LEU A 70 -21.32 75.44 9.15
C LEU A 70 -21.04 76.87 8.74
N LYS A 71 -21.79 77.84 9.26
CA LYS A 71 -21.56 79.27 9.04
C LYS A 71 -21.29 79.95 10.36
N ASN A 72 -20.21 80.73 10.43
CA ASN A 72 -19.91 81.56 11.59
C ASN A 72 -20.80 82.79 11.57
N THR A 73 -21.80 82.82 12.46
CA THR A 73 -22.69 83.97 12.66
C THR A 73 -22.37 84.73 13.93
N GLY A 74 -21.32 84.34 14.65
CA GLY A 74 -20.82 85.01 15.83
C GLY A 74 -19.82 86.12 15.51
N ALA A 75 -19.37 86.83 16.55
CA ALA A 75 -18.43 87.95 16.42
C ALA A 75 -16.94 87.55 16.51
N ALA A 76 -16.61 86.29 16.80
CA ALA A 76 -15.25 85.78 16.96
C ALA A 76 -14.88 84.78 15.86
N ALA A 77 -13.63 84.83 15.39
CA ALA A 77 -13.09 83.83 14.46
C ALA A 77 -12.92 82.46 15.15
N TRP A 78 -13.19 81.38 14.42
CA TRP A 78 -12.97 80.01 14.88
C TRP A 78 -11.59 79.55 14.43
N ASN A 79 -10.71 79.25 15.38
CA ASN A 79 -9.36 78.78 15.05
C ASN A 79 -9.38 77.27 14.80
N ALA A 80 -8.86 76.83 13.66
CA ALA A 80 -8.72 75.40 13.34
C ALA A 80 -7.49 74.76 13.99
N THR A 81 -6.54 75.56 14.48
CA THR A 81 -5.30 75.09 15.11
C THR A 81 -4.92 75.96 16.30
N GLY A 82 -4.01 75.46 17.15
CA GLY A 82 -3.50 76.18 18.31
C GLY A 82 -4.34 75.99 19.59
N PRO A 83 -4.00 76.71 20.68
CA PRO A 83 -4.71 76.57 21.95
C PRO A 83 -6.16 77.05 21.83
N ASN A 84 -7.09 76.24 22.35
CA ASN A 84 -8.53 76.46 22.26
C ASN A 84 -9.06 76.52 20.81
N LEU A 85 -8.58 75.62 19.96
CA LEU A 85 -9.13 75.38 18.62
C LEU A 85 -10.62 75.00 18.68
N VAL A 86 -11.30 75.10 17.55
CA VAL A 86 -12.71 74.75 17.41
C VAL A 86 -12.84 73.47 16.59
N ASP A 87 -13.51 72.48 17.17
CA ASP A 87 -13.88 71.23 16.51
C ASP A 87 -15.40 71.13 16.35
N VAL A 88 -15.83 70.37 15.34
CA VAL A 88 -17.23 69.98 15.16
C VAL A 88 -17.46 68.64 15.84
N SER A 89 -18.55 68.51 16.58
CA SER A 89 -18.94 67.26 17.22
C SER A 89 -20.47 67.21 17.34
N TYR A 90 -20.99 66.32 18.18
CA TYR A 90 -22.42 66.09 18.32
C TYR A 90 -22.76 65.42 19.65
N HIS A 91 -24.05 65.46 19.96
CA HIS A 91 -24.69 64.70 21.01
C HIS A 91 -25.83 63.85 20.44
N TRP A 92 -26.10 62.70 21.04
CA TRP A 92 -27.32 61.93 20.78
C TRP A 92 -28.29 62.06 21.94
N ILE A 93 -29.54 62.37 21.63
CA ILE A 93 -30.61 62.56 22.59
C ILE A 93 -31.70 61.53 22.29
N ASP A 94 -32.14 60.77 23.28
CA ASP A 94 -33.21 59.78 23.12
C ASP A 94 -34.59 60.46 22.99
N ALA A 95 -35.62 59.64 22.72
CA ALA A 95 -37.00 60.10 22.59
C ALA A 95 -37.57 60.73 23.89
N ALA A 96 -37.01 60.40 25.06
CA ALA A 96 -37.39 60.98 26.35
C ALA A 96 -36.67 62.32 26.63
N GLY A 97 -35.73 62.73 25.77
CA GLY A 97 -34.96 63.96 25.89
C GLY A 97 -33.64 63.81 26.67
N ASN A 98 -33.23 62.59 27.04
CA ASN A 98 -31.97 62.35 27.73
C ASN A 98 -30.82 62.25 26.74
N THR A 99 -29.67 62.84 27.07
CA THR A 99 -28.47 62.69 26.26
C THR A 99 -27.83 61.32 26.50
N VAL A 100 -27.86 60.44 25.49
CA VAL A 100 -27.28 59.08 25.52
C VAL A 100 -25.84 59.03 25.02
N ILE A 101 -25.44 60.01 24.20
CA ILE A 101 -24.03 60.25 23.86
C ILE A 101 -23.78 61.73 24.10
N TRP A 102 -23.07 62.05 25.18
CA TRP A 102 -22.69 63.42 25.52
C TRP A 102 -21.44 63.86 24.79
N ASP A 103 -20.52 62.96 24.45
CA ASP A 103 -19.26 63.35 23.84
C ASP A 103 -19.03 62.61 22.51
N GLY A 104 -19.53 63.21 21.43
CA GLY A 104 -19.37 62.68 20.08
C GLY A 104 -17.93 62.82 19.58
N THR A 105 -17.58 62.04 18.56
CA THR A 105 -16.25 62.10 17.91
C THR A 105 -15.94 63.52 17.43
N ARG A 106 -14.77 64.04 17.81
CA ARG A 106 -14.27 65.35 17.34
C ARG A 106 -13.91 65.28 15.86
N THR A 107 -14.34 66.27 15.10
CA THR A 107 -13.99 66.43 13.69
C THR A 107 -13.36 67.82 13.49
N PRO A 108 -12.05 67.87 13.20
CA PRO A 108 -11.34 69.14 13.02
C PRO A 108 -11.83 69.98 11.85
N LEU A 109 -11.77 71.30 12.02
CA LEU A 109 -11.93 72.27 10.94
C LEU A 109 -10.71 72.25 10.01
N ALA A 110 -10.93 72.36 8.70
CA ALA A 110 -9.84 72.36 7.73
C ALA A 110 -9.02 73.68 7.73
N ALA A 111 -9.64 74.80 8.14
CA ALA A 111 -9.02 76.12 8.23
C ALA A 111 -9.80 77.01 9.20
N ASN A 112 -9.21 78.14 9.60
CA ASN A 112 -9.89 79.14 10.44
C ASN A 112 -11.16 79.66 9.74
N VAL A 113 -12.20 79.94 10.53
CA VAL A 113 -13.49 80.44 10.03
C VAL A 113 -13.80 81.80 10.63
N ASP A 114 -13.55 82.85 9.86
CA ASP A 114 -13.80 84.24 10.27
C ASP A 114 -15.32 84.53 10.41
N PRO A 115 -15.72 85.57 11.17
CA PRO A 115 -17.10 86.01 11.25
C PRO A 115 -17.73 86.22 9.87
N GLY A 116 -18.88 85.59 9.62
CA GLY A 116 -19.60 85.62 8.35
C GLY A 116 -19.19 84.54 7.34
N ALA A 117 -18.05 83.86 7.53
CA ALA A 117 -17.55 82.80 6.65
C ALA A 117 -18.22 81.43 6.95
N SER A 118 -18.04 80.47 6.03
CA SER A 118 -18.57 79.10 6.16
C SER A 118 -17.47 78.06 6.03
N ALA A 119 -17.67 76.89 6.64
CA ALA A 119 -16.82 75.71 6.54
C ALA A 119 -17.65 74.47 6.19
N ASN A 120 -17.11 73.63 5.31
CA ASN A 120 -17.66 72.31 4.99
C ASN A 120 -16.84 71.24 5.72
N VAL A 121 -17.52 70.35 6.44
CA VAL A 121 -16.89 69.32 7.28
C VAL A 121 -17.60 67.99 7.04
N THR A 122 -16.86 66.88 7.03
CA THR A 122 -17.44 65.53 7.01
C THR A 122 -17.42 64.98 8.43
N LEU A 123 -18.53 65.16 9.14
CA LEU A 123 -18.68 64.79 10.55
C LEU A 123 -18.68 63.26 10.71
N LYS A 124 -17.82 62.75 11.59
CA LYS A 124 -17.71 61.31 11.91
C LYS A 124 -18.71 60.93 13.01
N VAL A 125 -19.90 60.45 12.64
CA VAL A 125 -21.01 60.15 13.56
C VAL A 125 -21.04 58.68 13.95
N GLY A 126 -20.76 58.37 15.21
CA GLY A 126 -21.01 57.09 15.86
C GLY A 126 -22.43 57.06 16.44
N THR A 127 -23.15 55.96 16.29
CA THR A 127 -24.56 55.83 16.70
C THR A 127 -24.71 55.12 18.05
N PRO A 128 -25.81 55.34 18.79
CA PRO A 128 -26.16 54.58 19.99
C PRO A 128 -26.21 53.07 19.75
N LYS A 129 -25.92 52.27 20.80
CA LYS A 129 -25.94 50.80 20.74
C LYS A 129 -27.35 50.22 20.69
N ASP A 130 -28.35 50.98 21.14
CA ASP A 130 -29.74 50.57 21.14
C ASP A 130 -30.47 51.20 19.95
N PRO A 131 -31.37 50.46 19.27
CA PRO A 131 -32.21 51.01 18.23
C PRO A 131 -33.34 51.86 18.82
N GLY A 132 -33.80 52.85 18.05
CA GLY A 132 -34.89 53.72 18.50
C GLY A 132 -34.95 55.05 17.74
N THR A 133 -35.87 55.91 18.17
CA THR A 133 -35.95 57.29 17.71
C THR A 133 -35.03 58.16 18.55
N TYR A 134 -34.19 58.96 17.89
CA TYR A 134 -33.23 59.84 18.53
C TYR A 134 -33.20 61.21 17.86
N THR A 135 -32.55 62.16 18.51
CA THR A 135 -32.16 63.44 17.91
C THR A 135 -30.65 63.54 17.90
N LEU A 136 -30.08 63.75 16.71
CA LEU A 136 -28.67 64.10 16.54
C LEU A 136 -28.54 65.62 16.71
N ALA A 137 -27.83 66.05 17.74
CA ALA A 137 -27.58 67.46 18.02
C ALA A 137 -26.14 67.81 17.62
N ILE A 138 -25.97 68.47 16.48
CA ILE A 138 -24.66 68.90 15.97
C ILE A 138 -24.24 70.18 16.70
N ASP A 139 -23.08 70.15 17.33
CA ASP A 139 -22.53 71.28 18.08
C ASP A 139 -21.05 71.48 17.75
N LEU A 140 -20.53 72.66 18.08
CA LEU A 140 -19.11 72.96 18.01
C LEU A 140 -18.57 73.10 19.42
N VAL A 141 -17.32 72.71 19.61
CA VAL A 141 -16.63 72.84 20.88
C VAL A 141 -15.40 73.68 20.69
N ARG A 142 -15.24 74.68 21.55
CA ARG A 142 -13.98 75.37 21.71
C ARG A 142 -13.18 74.58 22.74
N GLU A 143 -12.16 73.89 22.28
CA GLU A 143 -11.37 72.97 23.08
C GLU A 143 -10.78 73.67 24.32
N GLY A 144 -10.82 73.00 25.47
CA GLY A 144 -10.40 73.56 26.76
C GLY A 144 -11.27 74.68 27.34
N VAL A 145 -12.37 75.08 26.67
CA VAL A 145 -13.24 76.19 27.09
C VAL A 145 -14.69 75.76 27.26
N GLY A 146 -15.29 75.17 26.22
CA GLY A 146 -16.67 74.71 26.29
C GLY A 146 -17.38 74.61 24.95
N TRP A 147 -18.53 73.96 24.99
CA TRP A 147 -19.45 73.80 23.86
C TRP A 147 -20.11 75.11 23.48
N PHE A 148 -20.33 75.34 22.19
CA PHE A 148 -20.97 76.54 21.66
C PHE A 148 -22.39 76.69 22.22
N ALA A 149 -23.10 75.59 22.48
CA ALA A 149 -24.36 75.61 23.20
C ALA A 149 -24.29 76.31 24.57
N THR A 150 -23.15 76.22 25.24
CA THR A 150 -22.91 76.80 26.58
C THR A 150 -22.32 78.22 26.49
N ILE A 151 -21.35 78.46 25.61
CA ILE A 151 -20.59 79.73 25.54
C ILE A 151 -21.15 80.74 24.53
N GLY A 152 -21.86 80.26 23.51
CA GLY A 152 -22.51 81.06 22.47
C GLY A 152 -23.98 81.37 22.77
N GLY A 153 -24.60 80.60 23.69
CA GLY A 153 -26.00 80.79 24.11
C GLY A 153 -27.04 80.37 23.06
N VAL A 154 -26.63 79.63 22.02
CA VAL A 154 -27.52 79.12 20.96
C VAL A 154 -27.54 77.60 21.03
N LEU A 155 -28.72 77.00 21.06
CA LEU A 155 -28.87 75.54 21.09
C LEU A 155 -28.22 74.90 19.86
N PRO A 156 -27.65 73.68 20.01
CA PRO A 156 -27.06 72.95 18.90
C PRO A 156 -28.12 72.62 17.85
N TYR A 157 -27.69 72.44 16.61
CA TYR A 157 -28.60 72.11 15.52
C TYR A 157 -29.11 70.68 15.67
N ARG A 158 -30.42 70.51 15.85
CA ARG A 158 -31.06 69.24 16.20
C ARG A 158 -31.81 68.66 15.02
N VAL A 159 -31.51 67.41 14.68
CA VAL A 159 -32.20 66.66 13.62
C VAL A 159 -32.77 65.37 14.20
N PRO A 160 -34.11 65.22 14.26
CA PRO A 160 -34.74 63.94 14.57
C PRO A 160 -34.38 62.89 13.53
N THR A 161 -34.04 61.69 13.98
CA THR A 161 -33.70 60.55 13.13
C THR A 161 -34.01 59.23 13.82
N VAL A 162 -33.91 58.13 13.09
CA VAL A 162 -34.13 56.78 13.61
C VAL A 162 -32.84 55.98 13.47
N VAL A 163 -32.47 55.29 14.54
CA VAL A 163 -31.39 54.30 14.56
C VAL A 163 -32.04 52.93 14.50
N GLY A 164 -31.88 52.22 13.38
CA GLY A 164 -32.48 50.92 13.13
C GLY A 164 -31.81 49.78 13.91
N ALA A 165 -32.57 48.72 14.19
CA ALA A 165 -32.05 47.49 14.78
C ALA A 165 -31.19 46.71 13.78
N LEU A 166 -30.25 45.92 14.30
CA LEU A 166 -29.49 44.98 13.48
C LEU A 166 -30.43 43.90 12.93
N HIS A 167 -30.45 43.73 11.62
CA HIS A 167 -31.29 42.76 10.93
C HIS A 167 -30.43 41.85 10.07
N TYR A 168 -30.26 40.60 10.52
CA TYR A 168 -29.62 39.53 9.76
C TYR A 168 -30.71 38.83 8.95
N ALA A 169 -30.61 38.86 7.62
CA ALA A 169 -31.56 38.18 6.74
C ALA A 169 -30.88 37.65 5.49
N ALA A 170 -31.00 36.35 5.26
CA ALA A 170 -30.45 35.67 4.11
C ALA A 170 -31.56 35.22 3.16
N ALA A 171 -31.31 35.38 1.87
CA ALA A 171 -32.09 34.74 0.82
C ALA A 171 -31.23 33.69 0.11
N PHE A 172 -31.81 32.51 -0.09
CA PHE A 172 -31.16 31.40 -0.78
C PHE A 172 -31.72 31.28 -2.21
N GLY A 173 -30.84 31.04 -3.17
CA GLY A 173 -31.24 30.68 -4.53
C GLY A 173 -32.01 29.37 -4.58
N ALA A 174 -32.77 29.16 -5.66
CA ALA A 174 -33.52 27.92 -5.84
C ALA A 174 -32.57 26.69 -5.87
N MET A 175 -32.93 25.66 -5.11
CA MET A 175 -32.18 24.40 -5.02
C MET A 175 -33.12 23.23 -5.36
N SER A 176 -32.60 22.26 -6.09
CA SER A 176 -33.37 21.08 -6.52
C SER A 176 -33.34 19.96 -5.47
N PRO A 177 -34.40 19.15 -5.36
CA PRO A 177 -34.37 17.92 -4.57
C PRO A 177 -33.19 17.03 -4.95
N MET A 178 -32.62 16.35 -3.96
CA MET A 178 -31.46 15.49 -4.14
C MET A 178 -31.77 14.04 -3.82
N SER A 179 -31.02 13.13 -4.45
CA SER A 179 -30.94 11.74 -4.06
C SER A 179 -29.49 11.34 -3.76
N ALA A 180 -29.32 10.43 -2.81
CA ALA A 180 -28.00 9.96 -2.39
C ALA A 180 -28.07 8.51 -1.88
N TYR A 181 -26.90 7.92 -1.74
CA TYR A 181 -26.73 6.62 -1.12
C TYR A 181 -26.31 6.73 0.36
N TRP A 182 -26.37 5.63 1.10
CA TRP A 182 -25.93 5.59 2.51
C TRP A 182 -24.50 6.06 2.69
N ALA A 183 -24.26 6.98 3.64
CA ALA A 183 -22.94 7.50 3.98
C ALA A 183 -22.14 8.02 2.76
N GLU A 184 -22.87 8.53 1.74
CA GLU A 184 -22.29 9.16 0.57
C GLU A 184 -21.98 10.62 0.89
N THR A 185 -20.81 11.09 0.46
CA THR A 185 -20.48 12.51 0.50
C THR A 185 -21.09 13.21 -0.71
N LYS A 186 -21.95 14.21 -0.48
CA LYS A 186 -22.53 15.07 -1.51
C LYS A 186 -22.04 16.50 -1.36
N THR A 187 -22.03 17.21 -2.49
CA THR A 187 -21.79 18.64 -2.54
C THR A 187 -23.01 19.34 -3.13
N LEU A 188 -23.44 20.43 -2.50
CA LEU A 188 -24.55 21.27 -2.96
C LEU A 188 -24.05 22.70 -3.17
N ALA A 189 -24.27 23.24 -4.37
CA ALA A 189 -24.01 24.64 -4.67
C ALA A 189 -25.14 25.50 -4.07
N VAL A 190 -24.76 26.58 -3.38
CA VAL A 190 -25.65 27.47 -2.65
C VAL A 190 -25.32 28.91 -3.05
N LYS A 191 -26.31 29.59 -3.64
CA LYS A 191 -26.27 31.04 -3.83
C LYS A 191 -26.97 31.71 -2.66
N LEU A 192 -26.26 32.57 -1.93
CA LEU A 192 -26.78 33.35 -0.81
C LEU A 192 -26.76 34.84 -1.13
N THR A 193 -27.78 35.57 -0.70
CA THR A 193 -27.89 37.03 -0.83
C THR A 193 -28.16 37.64 0.54
N ASN A 194 -27.40 38.68 0.90
CA ASN A 194 -27.60 39.43 2.13
C ASN A 194 -28.76 40.41 1.96
N ASN A 195 -29.93 40.03 2.44
CA ASN A 195 -31.12 40.89 2.51
C ASN A 195 -31.22 41.64 3.85
N GLY A 196 -30.23 41.47 4.73
CA GLY A 196 -30.10 42.20 5.97
C GLY A 196 -29.63 43.63 5.75
N ASN A 197 -29.47 44.36 6.86
CA ASN A 197 -28.99 45.74 6.84
C ASN A 197 -27.55 45.90 7.35
N ILE A 198 -26.84 44.78 7.57
CA ILE A 198 -25.47 44.75 8.07
C ILE A 198 -24.57 43.81 7.26
N PRO A 199 -23.27 44.11 7.15
CA PRO A 199 -22.30 43.20 6.55
C PRO A 199 -22.23 41.86 7.29
N TRP A 200 -22.09 40.78 6.54
CA TRP A 200 -21.71 39.47 7.09
C TRP A 200 -20.21 39.36 7.07
N ASN A 201 -19.59 39.53 8.23
CA ASN A 201 -18.14 39.49 8.34
C ASN A 201 -17.65 38.05 8.24
N PHE A 202 -16.73 37.75 7.32
CA PHE A 202 -16.18 36.40 7.17
C PHE A 202 -15.07 36.08 8.20
N ALA A 203 -14.57 37.11 8.89
CA ALA A 203 -13.49 37.02 9.86
C ALA A 203 -13.80 37.85 11.12
N GLY A 204 -12.99 37.69 12.17
CA GLY A 204 -13.13 38.40 13.44
C GLY A 204 -13.61 37.51 14.58
N ALA A 205 -14.16 38.11 15.64
CA ALA A 205 -14.55 37.39 16.86
C ALA A 205 -15.80 36.49 16.68
N ASN A 206 -16.68 36.83 15.73
CA ASN A 206 -17.92 36.13 15.48
C ASN A 206 -18.17 36.09 13.95
N PRO A 207 -17.33 35.38 13.18
CA PRO A 207 -17.51 35.27 11.74
C PRO A 207 -18.85 34.62 11.42
N VAL A 208 -19.36 34.92 10.23
CA VAL A 208 -20.54 34.27 9.67
C VAL A 208 -20.08 33.18 8.72
N ASP A 209 -20.60 31.97 8.92
CA ASP A 209 -20.33 30.80 8.07
C ASP A 209 -21.65 30.20 7.56
N LEU A 210 -21.58 29.52 6.41
CA LEU A 210 -22.68 28.70 5.91
C LEU A 210 -22.57 27.28 6.49
N SER A 211 -23.67 26.71 6.94
CA SER A 211 -23.69 25.34 7.46
C SER A 211 -25.05 24.67 7.21
N TYR A 212 -25.28 23.51 7.83
CA TYR A 212 -26.48 22.72 7.57
C TYR A 212 -26.91 21.84 8.74
N HIS A 213 -28.17 21.42 8.68
CA HIS A 213 -28.77 20.35 9.47
C HIS A 213 -29.37 19.30 8.53
N ILE A 214 -29.50 18.06 8.99
CA ILE A 214 -30.28 17.03 8.29
C ILE A 214 -31.38 16.59 9.23
N LEU A 215 -32.63 16.68 8.77
CA LEU A 215 -33.81 16.25 9.50
C LEU A 215 -34.36 14.96 8.88
N ASP A 216 -34.88 14.07 9.72
CA ASP A 216 -35.66 12.91 9.27
C ASP A 216 -37.07 13.30 8.79
N SER A 217 -37.85 12.33 8.34
CA SER A 217 -39.22 12.55 7.87
C SER A 217 -40.19 13.05 8.95
N ALA A 218 -39.84 12.89 10.24
CA ALA A 218 -40.59 13.42 11.37
C ALA A 218 -40.11 14.83 11.79
N GLY A 219 -39.14 15.40 11.08
CA GLY A 219 -38.56 16.71 11.37
C GLY A 219 -37.53 16.72 12.50
N ARG A 220 -37.08 15.55 12.98
CA ARG A 220 -36.07 15.44 14.04
C ARG A 220 -34.67 15.52 13.42
N ALA A 221 -33.77 16.25 14.06
CA ALA A 221 -32.40 16.36 13.58
C ALA A 221 -31.64 15.04 13.72
N VAL A 222 -31.21 14.47 12.60
CA VAL A 222 -30.21 13.38 12.55
C VAL A 222 -28.79 13.93 12.45
N VAL A 223 -28.65 15.14 11.92
CA VAL A 223 -27.43 15.96 12.02
C VAL A 223 -27.86 17.35 12.46
N TRP A 224 -27.51 17.74 13.68
CA TRP A 224 -27.82 19.07 14.21
C TRP A 224 -26.71 20.08 13.99
N ASP A 225 -25.45 19.69 13.88
CA ASP A 225 -24.36 20.65 13.72
C ASP A 225 -23.47 20.25 12.55
N GLY A 226 -23.81 20.74 11.36
CA GLY A 226 -23.08 20.45 10.13
C GLY A 226 -21.73 21.14 10.06
N ALA A 227 -20.90 20.71 9.10
CA ALA A 227 -19.61 21.35 8.86
C ALA A 227 -19.79 22.83 8.44
N ARG A 228 -18.85 23.69 8.84
CA ARG A 228 -18.81 25.10 8.46
C ARG A 228 -18.21 25.26 7.07
N THR A 229 -18.82 26.13 6.27
CA THR A 229 -18.34 26.57 4.96
C THR A 229 -18.08 28.07 5.03
N PRO A 230 -16.81 28.50 5.14
CA PRO A 230 -16.46 29.91 5.25
C PRO A 230 -16.90 30.73 4.04
N LEU A 231 -17.36 31.97 4.27
CA LEU A 231 -17.77 32.88 3.20
C LEU A 231 -16.59 33.34 2.32
N GLY A 232 -15.38 33.37 2.89
CA GLY A 232 -14.12 33.76 2.24
C GLY A 232 -13.95 35.25 1.93
N ALA A 233 -15.02 36.06 2.02
CA ALA A 233 -15.00 37.51 1.97
C ALA A 233 -16.28 38.06 2.62
N ASP A 234 -16.27 39.32 3.05
CA ASP A 234 -17.45 39.95 3.63
C ASP A 234 -18.58 40.03 2.60
N VAL A 235 -19.80 39.73 3.02
CA VAL A 235 -20.99 39.87 2.16
C VAL A 235 -21.77 41.09 2.63
N LEU A 236 -21.61 42.19 1.90
CA LEU A 236 -22.29 43.46 2.19
C LEU A 236 -23.82 43.35 1.96
N PRO A 237 -24.64 44.21 2.60
CA PRO A 237 -26.07 44.31 2.30
C PRO A 237 -26.34 44.45 0.80
N GLY A 238 -27.27 43.64 0.28
CA GLY A 238 -27.62 43.54 -1.14
C GLY A 238 -26.67 42.71 -2.01
N ALA A 239 -25.50 42.31 -1.49
CA ALA A 239 -24.56 41.48 -2.25
C ALA A 239 -24.92 39.99 -2.19
N SER A 240 -24.51 39.25 -3.23
CA SER A 240 -24.65 37.80 -3.30
C SER A 240 -23.29 37.10 -3.32
N LYS A 241 -23.28 35.84 -2.87
CA LYS A 241 -22.13 34.95 -2.90
C LYS A 241 -22.56 33.54 -3.30
N ASP A 242 -21.74 32.89 -4.11
CA ASP A 242 -21.90 31.47 -4.42
C ASP A 242 -20.91 30.65 -3.58
N LEU A 243 -21.40 29.61 -2.92
CA LEU A 243 -20.64 28.67 -2.09
C LEU A 243 -21.03 27.22 -2.44
N SER A 244 -20.25 26.27 -1.95
CA SER A 244 -20.55 24.84 -2.05
C SER A 244 -20.42 24.21 -0.68
N ILE A 245 -21.50 23.61 -0.18
CA ILE A 245 -21.48 22.85 1.06
C ILE A 245 -21.20 21.39 0.76
N THR A 246 -20.40 20.74 1.61
CA THR A 246 -20.14 19.30 1.53
C THR A 246 -20.67 18.61 2.79
N PHE A 247 -21.42 17.52 2.61
CA PHE A 247 -22.05 16.79 3.71
C PHE A 247 -22.09 15.28 3.46
N ALA A 248 -22.06 14.50 4.53
CA ALA A 248 -22.29 13.06 4.48
C ALA A 248 -23.77 12.75 4.73
N THR A 249 -24.33 11.87 3.92
CA THR A 249 -25.73 11.44 4.07
C THR A 249 -25.91 10.39 5.18
N PRO A 250 -27.10 10.29 5.78
CA PRO A 250 -27.39 9.26 6.78
C PRO A 250 -27.16 7.83 6.27
N GLY A 251 -26.81 6.92 7.18
CA GLY A 251 -26.59 5.49 6.89
C GLY A 251 -27.86 4.65 6.77
N GLN A 252 -29.02 5.28 6.59
CA GLN A 252 -30.32 4.59 6.55
C GLN A 252 -31.20 5.14 5.42
N SER A 253 -31.94 4.24 4.77
CA SER A 253 -32.86 4.61 3.70
C SER A 253 -34.03 5.40 4.25
N GLY A 254 -34.44 6.45 3.55
CA GLY A 254 -35.55 7.29 3.98
C GLY A 254 -35.60 8.62 3.27
N SER A 255 -36.65 9.38 3.59
CA SER A 255 -36.79 10.77 3.18
C SER A 255 -36.29 11.67 4.30
N TYR A 256 -35.40 12.59 3.93
CA TYR A 256 -34.76 13.56 4.80
C TYR A 256 -34.95 14.96 4.25
N THR A 257 -34.68 15.97 5.08
CA THR A 257 -34.60 17.38 4.66
C THR A 257 -33.23 17.92 5.04
N LEU A 258 -32.46 18.37 4.04
CA LEU A 258 -31.25 19.16 4.27
C LEU A 258 -31.66 20.61 4.50
N VAL A 259 -31.42 21.11 5.71
CA VAL A 259 -31.67 22.50 6.09
C VAL A 259 -30.35 23.24 5.96
N VAL A 260 -30.28 24.23 5.08
CA VAL A 260 -29.09 25.05 4.85
C VAL A 260 -29.31 26.40 5.51
N ASP A 261 -28.43 26.79 6.42
CA ASP A 261 -28.56 28.03 7.18
C ASP A 261 -27.20 28.69 7.43
N LEU A 262 -27.21 29.98 7.72
CA LEU A 262 -26.03 30.72 8.16
C LEU A 262 -25.95 30.70 9.69
N VAL A 263 -24.72 30.64 10.20
CA VAL A 263 -24.43 30.70 11.62
C VAL A 263 -23.47 31.84 11.87
N ARG A 264 -23.77 32.65 12.89
CA ARG A 264 -22.82 33.61 13.44
C ARG A 264 -22.12 32.95 14.62
N GLU A 265 -20.83 32.68 14.44
CA GLU A 265 -20.05 31.88 15.38
C GLU A 265 -20.07 32.47 16.80
N GLY A 266 -20.35 31.61 17.78
CA GLY A 266 -20.51 31.98 19.19
C GLY A 266 -21.77 32.77 19.55
N ILE A 267 -22.68 33.04 18.59
CA ILE A 267 -23.92 33.81 18.82
C ILE A 267 -25.16 32.98 18.52
N GLY A 268 -25.26 32.39 17.32
CA GLY A 268 -26.42 31.58 16.94
C GLY A 268 -26.68 31.52 15.44
N TRP A 269 -27.68 30.72 15.10
CA TRP A 269 -28.15 30.48 13.73
C TRP A 269 -29.07 31.61 13.26
N PHE A 270 -29.05 31.88 11.96
CA PHE A 270 -29.86 32.92 11.33
C PHE A 270 -31.36 32.61 11.43
N GLU A 271 -31.77 31.33 11.39
CA GLU A 271 -33.15 30.91 11.68
C GLU A 271 -33.62 31.41 13.04
N GLY A 272 -32.75 31.34 14.06
CA GLY A 272 -33.03 31.87 15.40
C GLY A 272 -33.17 33.40 15.47
N ALA A 273 -32.60 34.12 14.50
CA ALA A 273 -32.72 35.56 14.35
C ALA A 273 -33.90 35.97 13.42
N GLY A 274 -34.72 35.02 12.97
CA GLY A 274 -35.89 35.25 12.12
C GLY A 274 -35.61 35.22 10.61
N SER A 275 -34.40 34.82 10.19
CA SER A 275 -34.06 34.62 8.77
C SER A 275 -34.33 33.18 8.36
N PRO A 276 -35.30 32.89 7.47
CA PRO A 276 -35.67 31.51 7.15
C PRO A 276 -34.54 30.76 6.44
N PRO A 277 -34.22 29.51 6.85
CA PRO A 277 -33.23 28.69 6.19
C PRO A 277 -33.77 28.09 4.89
N ALA A 278 -32.87 27.63 4.03
CA ALA A 278 -33.25 26.85 2.86
C ALA A 278 -33.54 25.39 3.26
N ARG A 279 -34.57 24.78 2.68
CA ARG A 279 -34.94 23.38 2.95
C ARG A 279 -34.96 22.59 1.65
N VAL A 280 -34.10 21.60 1.53
CA VAL A 280 -33.91 20.79 0.33
C VAL A 280 -34.33 19.34 0.61
N PRO A 281 -35.34 18.79 -0.09
CA PRO A 281 -35.70 17.38 0.05
C PRO A 281 -34.53 16.47 -0.36
N LEU A 282 -34.24 15.46 0.46
CA LEU A 282 -33.15 14.51 0.26
C LEU A 282 -33.69 13.08 0.40
N SER A 283 -33.66 12.31 -0.68
CA SER A 283 -34.00 10.88 -0.66
C SER A 283 -32.73 10.03 -0.54
N VAL A 284 -32.66 9.16 0.46
CA VAL A 284 -31.50 8.30 0.69
C VAL A 284 -31.90 6.84 0.51
N THR A 285 -31.10 6.09 -0.25
CA THR A 285 -31.28 4.63 -0.45
C THR A 285 -29.97 3.89 -0.23
N SER A 286 -29.98 2.57 -0.05
CA SER A 286 -28.70 1.82 0.05
C SER A 286 -27.95 1.80 -1.29
N GLY A 287 -28.69 1.64 -2.39
CA GLY A 287 -28.17 1.45 -3.74
C GLY A 287 -27.49 0.08 -3.95
N PHE A 288 -27.53 -0.79 -2.94
CA PHE A 288 -26.84 -2.08 -2.96
C PHE A 288 -27.66 -3.15 -3.64
N SER A 289 -27.04 -3.82 -4.60
CA SER A 289 -27.51 -5.07 -5.17
C SER A 289 -26.28 -5.83 -5.67
N ALA A 290 -26.05 -7.02 -5.11
CA ALA A 290 -24.89 -7.83 -5.41
C ALA A 290 -25.28 -9.26 -5.83
N GLY A 291 -24.54 -9.81 -6.78
CA GLY A 291 -24.53 -11.22 -7.13
C GLY A 291 -23.16 -11.84 -6.87
N TYR A 292 -23.13 -13.16 -6.74
CA TYR A 292 -21.91 -13.92 -6.49
C TYR A 292 -21.85 -15.09 -7.49
N ALA A 293 -20.79 -15.19 -8.28
CA ALA A 293 -20.57 -16.30 -9.21
C ALA A 293 -19.98 -17.52 -8.49
N GLY A 294 -19.64 -18.58 -9.24
CA GLY A 294 -18.94 -19.77 -8.72
C GLY A 294 -17.66 -19.40 -7.95
N THR A 295 -17.41 -20.07 -6.83
CA THR A 295 -16.18 -19.89 -6.04
C THR A 295 -15.27 -21.10 -6.19
N THR A 296 -14.08 -21.01 -5.62
CA THR A 296 -13.14 -22.13 -5.47
C THR A 296 -13.32 -22.86 -4.14
N THR A 297 -14.47 -22.75 -3.46
CA THR A 297 -14.69 -23.38 -2.14
C THR A 297 -14.50 -24.90 -2.25
N PRO A 298 -13.52 -25.49 -1.55
CA PRO A 298 -13.30 -26.94 -1.57
C PRO A 298 -14.44 -27.67 -0.87
N GLY A 299 -14.82 -28.85 -1.39
CA GLY A 299 -15.82 -29.70 -0.73
C GLY A 299 -15.36 -30.21 0.64
N GLN A 300 -14.05 -30.32 0.87
CA GLN A 300 -13.46 -30.69 2.17
C GLN A 300 -12.24 -29.84 2.49
N VAL A 301 -12.08 -29.49 3.76
CA VAL A 301 -10.94 -28.74 4.31
C VAL A 301 -10.50 -29.35 5.64
N THR A 302 -9.26 -29.13 6.03
CA THR A 302 -8.73 -29.64 7.30
C THR A 302 -8.97 -28.65 8.43
N ILE A 303 -9.26 -29.17 9.62
CA ILE A 303 -9.38 -28.38 10.86
C ILE A 303 -8.19 -27.43 11.05
N GLY A 304 -8.46 -26.17 11.39
CA GLY A 304 -7.43 -25.15 11.61
C GLY A 304 -6.70 -24.65 10.35
N ALA A 305 -7.08 -25.08 9.15
CA ALA A 305 -6.52 -24.53 7.92
C ALA A 305 -6.98 -23.09 7.67
N THR A 306 -6.13 -22.29 7.03
CA THR A 306 -6.54 -21.05 6.35
C THR A 306 -6.58 -21.34 4.86
N ILE A 307 -7.74 -21.14 4.23
CA ILE A 307 -7.92 -21.40 2.80
C ILE A 307 -7.93 -20.08 2.03
N SER A 308 -7.14 -19.98 0.97
CA SER A 308 -7.18 -18.85 0.04
C SER A 308 -8.20 -19.15 -1.05
N LEU A 309 -9.27 -18.36 -1.09
CA LEU A 309 -10.35 -18.48 -2.06
C LEU A 309 -10.43 -17.22 -2.92
N ALA A 310 -11.18 -17.33 -4.01
CA ALA A 310 -11.64 -16.18 -4.76
C ALA A 310 -13.11 -16.36 -5.14
N THR A 311 -13.85 -15.26 -5.17
CA THR A 311 -15.22 -15.22 -5.67
C THR A 311 -15.40 -14.01 -6.58
N THR A 312 -16.10 -14.20 -7.69
CA THR A 312 -16.51 -13.08 -8.53
C THR A 312 -17.80 -12.48 -7.97
N VAL A 313 -17.74 -11.21 -7.61
CA VAL A 313 -18.89 -10.44 -7.16
C VAL A 313 -19.35 -9.54 -8.31
N VAL A 314 -20.66 -9.42 -8.48
CA VAL A 314 -21.30 -8.64 -9.53
C VAL A 314 -22.13 -7.54 -8.89
N ASN A 315 -21.89 -6.29 -9.28
CA ASN A 315 -22.68 -5.15 -8.84
C ASN A 315 -23.87 -4.98 -9.78
N TYR A 316 -25.06 -5.41 -9.36
CA TYR A 316 -26.30 -5.16 -10.11
C TYR A 316 -26.97 -3.84 -9.70
N GLY A 317 -26.40 -3.13 -8.72
CA GLY A 317 -26.95 -1.90 -8.18
C GLY A 317 -26.52 -0.68 -8.99
N PRO A 318 -27.24 0.45 -8.83
CA PRO A 318 -26.88 1.72 -9.44
C PRO A 318 -25.75 2.45 -8.72
N ARG A 319 -25.27 1.92 -7.58
CA ARG A 319 -24.20 2.50 -6.76
C ARG A 319 -22.85 1.86 -7.08
N ALA A 320 -21.85 2.66 -7.43
CA ALA A 320 -20.46 2.19 -7.52
C ALA A 320 -19.91 1.79 -6.14
N TRP A 321 -19.13 0.72 -6.09
CA TRP A 321 -18.47 0.26 -4.86
C TRP A 321 -17.02 0.74 -4.85
N SER A 322 -16.63 1.50 -3.83
CA SER A 322 -15.23 1.93 -3.73
C SER A 322 -14.37 0.87 -3.07
N ALA A 323 -13.18 0.61 -3.62
CA ALA A 323 -12.18 -0.30 -3.06
C ALA A 323 -11.33 0.35 -1.95
N SER A 324 -11.44 1.66 -1.74
CA SER A 324 -10.58 2.41 -0.82
C SER A 324 -11.35 3.45 0.00
N GLY A 325 -10.68 4.05 1.00
CA GLY A 325 -11.28 5.03 1.91
C GLY A 325 -11.99 4.43 3.13
N ALA A 326 -12.56 5.31 3.95
CA ALA A 326 -13.19 4.95 5.23
C ALA A 326 -14.43 4.06 5.05
N ASN A 327 -15.24 4.34 4.02
CA ASN A 327 -16.45 3.59 3.67
C ASN A 327 -16.19 2.73 2.43
N ARG A 328 -15.04 2.04 2.36
CA ARG A 328 -14.77 1.09 1.27
C ARG A 328 -15.74 -0.09 1.36
N VAL A 329 -15.99 -0.72 0.23
CA VAL A 329 -16.71 -1.98 0.16
C VAL A 329 -15.70 -3.12 0.18
N SER A 330 -15.99 -4.17 0.93
CA SER A 330 -15.19 -5.39 0.99
C SER A 330 -16.08 -6.62 0.86
N LEU A 331 -15.51 -7.72 0.39
CA LEU A 331 -16.12 -9.04 0.52
C LEU A 331 -15.79 -9.60 1.90
N SER A 332 -16.74 -10.29 2.51
CA SER A 332 -16.48 -11.15 3.66
C SER A 332 -17.39 -12.37 3.63
N TYR A 333 -17.44 -13.10 4.75
CA TYR A 333 -18.17 -14.35 4.85
C TYR A 333 -18.65 -14.60 6.27
N HIS A 334 -19.69 -15.43 6.32
CA HIS A 334 -20.30 -16.00 7.52
C HIS A 334 -20.15 -17.52 7.45
N ILE A 335 -19.87 -18.22 8.55
CA ILE A 335 -19.84 -19.69 8.59
C ILE A 335 -20.84 -20.17 9.63
N ALA A 336 -21.72 -21.08 9.22
CA ALA A 336 -22.64 -21.78 10.10
C ALA A 336 -22.40 -23.29 10.05
N THR A 337 -22.80 -24.01 11.10
CA THR A 337 -22.91 -25.48 11.07
C THR A 337 -23.99 -25.91 10.08
N ALA A 338 -24.01 -27.19 9.71
CA ALA A 338 -25.11 -27.75 8.91
C ALA A 338 -26.49 -27.59 9.57
N ALA A 339 -26.55 -27.50 10.90
CA ALA A 339 -27.78 -27.23 11.66
C ALA A 339 -28.22 -25.75 11.62
N GLY A 340 -27.36 -24.86 11.11
CA GLY A 340 -27.63 -23.43 10.99
C GLY A 340 -27.05 -22.57 12.11
N ASP A 341 -26.33 -23.15 13.07
CA ASP A 341 -25.72 -22.40 14.16
C ASP A 341 -24.53 -21.58 13.64
N MET A 342 -24.55 -20.27 13.88
CA MET A 342 -23.48 -19.36 13.47
C MET A 342 -22.19 -19.61 14.27
N VAL A 343 -21.11 -19.94 13.57
CA VAL A 343 -19.78 -20.20 14.16
C VAL A 343 -18.81 -19.05 13.86
N VAL A 344 -18.92 -18.44 12.68
CA VAL A 344 -18.18 -17.24 12.30
C VAL A 344 -19.18 -16.22 11.77
N TRP A 345 -19.40 -15.14 12.51
CA TRP A 345 -20.25 -14.02 12.09
C TRP A 345 -19.46 -12.90 11.40
N ASP A 346 -18.19 -12.73 11.73
CA ASP A 346 -17.37 -11.66 11.15
C ASP A 346 -16.10 -12.28 10.56
N GLY A 347 -16.19 -12.71 9.31
CA GLY A 347 -15.09 -13.32 8.58
C GLY A 347 -13.99 -12.31 8.23
N ALA A 348 -12.87 -12.81 7.71
CA ALA A 348 -11.82 -11.92 7.18
C ALA A 348 -12.34 -11.08 6.00
N ARG A 349 -11.62 -9.99 5.68
CA ARG A 349 -11.96 -9.11 4.56
C ARG A 349 -11.16 -9.48 3.30
N GLY A 350 -11.88 -9.64 2.19
CA GLY A 350 -11.33 -9.63 0.85
C GLY A 350 -11.43 -8.20 0.30
N ALA A 351 -10.29 -7.54 0.15
CA ALA A 351 -10.24 -6.21 -0.44
C ALA A 351 -10.57 -6.26 -1.94
N LEU A 352 -11.42 -5.35 -2.40
CA LEU A 352 -11.69 -5.22 -3.83
C LEU A 352 -10.39 -4.80 -4.55
N PRO A 353 -9.99 -5.46 -5.65
CA PRO A 353 -8.82 -5.07 -6.42
C PRO A 353 -8.90 -3.66 -7.03
N SER A 354 -10.11 -3.20 -7.31
CA SER A 354 -10.42 -1.89 -7.87
C SER A 354 -11.87 -1.50 -7.53
N ASP A 355 -12.22 -0.23 -7.70
CA ASP A 355 -13.61 0.21 -7.64
C ASP A 355 -14.48 -0.60 -8.62
N VAL A 356 -15.72 -0.86 -8.24
CA VAL A 356 -16.67 -1.69 -9.02
C VAL A 356 -17.84 -0.82 -9.47
N PRO A 357 -17.83 -0.33 -10.73
CA PRO A 357 -18.93 0.44 -11.29
C PRO A 357 -20.28 -0.31 -11.27
N PRO A 358 -21.42 0.41 -11.40
CA PRO A 358 -22.71 -0.20 -11.64
C PRO A 358 -22.67 -1.20 -12.81
N PHE A 359 -23.35 -2.34 -12.66
CA PHE A 359 -23.49 -3.40 -13.67
C PHE A 359 -22.16 -4.03 -14.13
N SER A 360 -21.14 -4.00 -13.27
CA SER A 360 -19.83 -4.60 -13.51
C SER A 360 -19.51 -5.70 -12.49
N GLN A 361 -18.41 -6.42 -12.70
CA GLN A 361 -17.99 -7.51 -11.82
C GLN A 361 -16.48 -7.46 -11.53
N VAL A 362 -16.09 -8.03 -10.41
CA VAL A 362 -14.68 -8.19 -10.04
C VAL A 362 -14.47 -9.49 -9.28
N THR A 363 -13.31 -10.12 -9.47
CA THR A 363 -12.89 -11.29 -8.69
C THR A 363 -12.11 -10.85 -7.47
N VAL A 364 -12.60 -11.21 -6.29
CA VAL A 364 -12.03 -10.77 -5.00
C VAL A 364 -11.31 -11.95 -4.35
N PRO A 365 -9.98 -11.86 -4.15
CA PRO A 365 -9.24 -12.83 -3.36
C PRO A 365 -9.54 -12.63 -1.86
N ILE A 366 -9.70 -13.72 -1.13
CA ILE A 366 -10.02 -13.68 0.30
C ILE A 366 -9.50 -14.93 1.02
N THR A 367 -9.02 -14.76 2.24
CA THR A 367 -8.61 -15.86 3.11
C THR A 367 -9.74 -16.22 4.06
N VAL A 368 -10.08 -17.50 4.14
CA VAL A 368 -11.11 -18.03 5.05
C VAL A 368 -10.43 -18.81 6.16
N SER A 369 -10.74 -18.47 7.41
CA SER A 369 -10.28 -19.21 8.59
C SER A 369 -11.28 -20.32 8.89
N VAL A 370 -10.82 -21.57 8.85
CA VAL A 370 -11.68 -22.73 9.06
C VAL A 370 -12.01 -22.90 10.56
N PRO A 371 -13.26 -23.24 10.93
CA PRO A 371 -13.62 -23.54 12.32
C PRO A 371 -12.78 -24.65 12.96
N GLN A 372 -12.69 -24.64 14.30
CA GLN A 372 -11.92 -25.60 15.11
C GLN A 372 -12.65 -26.94 15.35
N GLY A 373 -13.77 -27.21 14.68
CA GLY A 373 -14.53 -28.45 14.83
C GLY A 373 -14.64 -29.21 13.51
N VAL A 374 -14.50 -30.53 13.55
CA VAL A 374 -14.81 -31.38 12.38
C VAL A 374 -16.32 -31.49 12.18
N GLY A 375 -16.77 -31.63 10.94
CA GLY A 375 -18.19 -31.72 10.59
C GLY A 375 -18.55 -30.91 9.35
N ASP A 376 -19.85 -30.86 9.04
CA ASP A 376 -20.37 -30.15 7.87
C ASP A 376 -20.75 -28.70 8.22
N TYR A 377 -20.35 -27.77 7.34
CA TYR A 377 -20.54 -26.34 7.49
C TYR A 377 -21.07 -25.73 6.19
N VAL A 378 -21.62 -24.52 6.31
CA VAL A 378 -22.04 -23.68 5.18
C VAL A 378 -21.36 -22.33 5.31
N ILE A 379 -20.60 -21.94 4.29
CA ILE A 379 -20.09 -20.58 4.14
C ILE A 379 -21.09 -19.73 3.37
N SER A 380 -21.42 -18.55 3.89
CA SER A 380 -22.28 -17.56 3.23
C SER A 380 -21.45 -16.32 2.87
N TRP A 381 -21.33 -16.03 1.59
CA TRP A 381 -20.61 -14.86 1.07
C TRP A 381 -21.48 -13.61 1.17
N ASP A 382 -20.92 -12.55 1.74
CA ASP A 382 -21.63 -11.30 1.98
C ASP A 382 -20.71 -10.10 1.73
N MET A 383 -21.27 -9.05 1.14
CA MET A 383 -20.56 -7.79 0.91
C MET A 383 -20.78 -6.87 2.11
N VAL A 384 -19.79 -6.07 2.46
CA VAL A 384 -19.85 -5.12 3.57
C VAL A 384 -19.42 -3.74 3.12
N LEU A 385 -20.23 -2.73 3.45
CA LEU A 385 -19.80 -1.32 3.46
C LEU A 385 -19.17 -1.06 4.83
N GLU A 386 -17.85 -0.91 4.85
CA GLU A 386 -17.07 -0.81 6.08
C GLU A 386 -17.57 0.33 6.96
N GLY A 387 -17.73 0.05 8.26
CA GLY A 387 -18.24 1.01 9.25
C GLY A 387 -19.73 1.35 9.15
N VAL A 388 -20.47 0.79 8.17
CA VAL A 388 -21.87 1.15 7.92
C VAL A 388 -22.80 -0.05 7.99
N ALA A 389 -22.70 -1.02 7.06
CA ALA A 389 -23.66 -2.11 6.98
C ALA A 389 -23.20 -3.30 6.12
N TRP A 390 -23.69 -4.48 6.49
CA TRP A 390 -23.68 -5.66 5.64
C TRP A 390 -24.74 -5.55 4.55
N PHE A 391 -24.46 -5.99 3.33
CA PHE A 391 -25.42 -5.93 2.22
C PHE A 391 -26.62 -6.84 2.51
N SER A 392 -26.40 -7.98 3.17
CA SER A 392 -27.49 -8.85 3.64
C SER A 392 -28.50 -8.15 4.55
N SER A 393 -28.05 -7.19 5.39
CA SER A 393 -28.96 -6.39 6.23
C SER A 393 -29.90 -5.49 5.43
N THR A 394 -29.59 -5.23 4.16
CA THR A 394 -30.43 -4.46 3.24
C THR A 394 -31.25 -5.35 2.30
N GLY A 395 -31.29 -6.67 2.55
CA GLY A 395 -32.03 -7.65 1.76
C GLY A 395 -31.27 -8.25 0.58
N VAL A 396 -29.97 -7.98 0.42
CA VAL A 396 -29.16 -8.64 -0.61
C VAL A 396 -28.93 -10.10 -0.22
N VAL A 397 -29.30 -11.04 -1.09
CA VAL A 397 -29.18 -12.48 -0.79
C VAL A 397 -27.71 -12.90 -0.81
N THR A 398 -27.23 -13.48 0.29
CA THR A 398 -25.89 -14.07 0.38
C THR A 398 -25.80 -15.37 -0.43
N LYS A 399 -24.65 -15.65 -1.04
CA LYS A 399 -24.41 -16.96 -1.66
C LYS A 399 -23.94 -17.98 -0.62
N ARG A 400 -24.61 -19.13 -0.53
CA ARG A 400 -24.32 -20.19 0.44
C ARG A 400 -23.68 -21.40 -0.23
N GLU A 401 -22.61 -21.93 0.36
CA GLU A 401 -21.88 -23.10 -0.17
C GLU A 401 -21.52 -24.08 0.96
N PRO A 402 -21.78 -25.38 0.81
CA PRO A 402 -21.42 -26.38 1.82
C PRO A 402 -19.93 -26.77 1.70
N PHE A 403 -19.31 -27.07 2.85
CA PHE A 403 -18.00 -27.69 2.93
C PHE A 403 -17.86 -28.53 4.21
N THR A 404 -17.03 -29.57 4.20
CA THR A 404 -16.78 -30.41 5.38
C THR A 404 -15.40 -30.12 5.97
N VAL A 405 -15.33 -29.93 7.28
CA VAL A 405 -14.08 -29.89 8.04
C VAL A 405 -13.72 -31.30 8.53
N VAL A 406 -12.53 -31.78 8.16
CA VAL A 406 -12.02 -33.10 8.55
C VAL A 406 -10.75 -32.99 9.40
N SER A 407 -10.39 -34.06 10.12
CA SER A 407 -9.09 -34.18 10.76
C SER A 407 -7.97 -34.23 9.70
N GLY A 408 -6.83 -33.63 9.99
CA GLY A 408 -5.68 -33.59 9.10
C GLY A 408 -4.56 -32.71 9.64
N VAL A 409 -3.57 -32.44 8.79
CA VAL A 409 -2.40 -31.64 9.13
C VAL A 409 -2.06 -30.66 8.01
N VAL A 410 -1.68 -29.44 8.41
CA VAL A 410 -1.06 -28.45 7.53
C VAL A 410 0.45 -28.49 7.74
N PHE A 411 1.19 -28.88 6.71
CA PHE A 411 2.65 -28.79 6.68
C PHE A 411 3.05 -27.44 6.08
N TYR A 412 3.70 -26.62 6.88
CA TYR A 412 4.46 -25.46 6.40
C TYR A 412 5.86 -25.94 6.11
N GLY A 413 6.34 -25.70 4.90
CA GLY A 413 7.61 -26.19 4.41
C GLY A 413 8.50 -25.10 3.83
N SER A 414 9.79 -25.37 3.79
CA SER A 414 10.81 -24.47 3.27
C SER A 414 11.82 -25.25 2.42
N GLY A 415 12.28 -24.65 1.32
CA GLY A 415 13.21 -25.31 0.38
C GLY A 415 12.57 -26.37 -0.52
N PHE A 416 13.35 -26.86 -1.48
CA PHE A 416 12.97 -27.88 -2.45
C PHE A 416 14.17 -28.74 -2.83
N GLY A 417 14.06 -30.05 -2.60
CA GLY A 417 15.14 -31.02 -2.80
C GLY A 417 15.62 -31.61 -1.48
N HIS A 418 16.79 -32.25 -1.52
CA HIS A 418 17.38 -32.93 -0.35
C HIS A 418 18.11 -31.99 0.62
N GLY A 419 18.36 -30.73 0.23
CA GLY A 419 18.99 -29.72 1.09
C GLY A 419 20.50 -29.90 1.32
N LEU A 420 21.18 -30.79 0.60
CA LEU A 420 22.62 -31.04 0.77
C LEU A 420 23.43 -30.14 -0.15
N GLY A 421 24.50 -29.55 0.41
CA GLY A 421 25.47 -28.75 -0.34
C GLY A 421 24.85 -27.51 -0.98
N MET A 422 25.26 -27.18 -2.20
CA MET A 422 24.94 -25.89 -2.79
C MET A 422 23.46 -25.73 -3.14
N SER A 423 22.81 -24.65 -2.64
CA SER A 423 21.51 -24.21 -3.15
C SER A 423 21.69 -23.48 -4.47
N GLN A 424 20.91 -23.83 -5.48
CA GLN A 424 20.89 -23.11 -6.75
C GLN A 424 20.36 -21.67 -6.54
N TYR A 425 19.23 -21.51 -5.88
CA TYR A 425 18.68 -20.17 -5.56
C TYR A 425 19.59 -19.38 -4.64
N GLY A 426 20.22 -20.05 -3.66
CA GLY A 426 21.18 -19.40 -2.78
C GLY A 426 22.44 -18.95 -3.52
N ALA A 427 22.97 -19.76 -4.46
CA ALA A 427 24.08 -19.35 -5.33
C ALA A 427 23.73 -18.11 -6.16
N GLN A 428 22.51 -18.04 -6.71
CA GLN A 428 22.00 -16.83 -7.39
C GLN A 428 21.91 -15.64 -6.44
N GLY A 429 21.41 -15.83 -5.22
CA GLY A 429 21.32 -14.76 -4.21
C GLY A 429 22.69 -14.22 -3.80
N TRP A 430 23.67 -15.09 -3.51
CA TRP A 430 25.04 -14.67 -3.20
C TRP A 430 25.72 -13.96 -4.37
N ALA A 431 25.51 -14.45 -5.59
CA ALA A 431 26.06 -13.85 -6.80
C ALA A 431 25.46 -12.46 -7.10
N THR A 432 24.20 -12.23 -6.72
CA THR A 432 23.50 -10.95 -6.93
C THR A 432 23.63 -9.98 -5.75
N GLY A 433 24.19 -10.41 -4.62
CA GLY A 433 24.45 -9.54 -3.48
C GLY A 433 23.26 -9.29 -2.56
N VAL A 434 22.19 -10.11 -2.61
CA VAL A 434 20.94 -9.85 -1.86
C VAL A 434 21.09 -9.86 -0.35
N THR A 435 22.19 -10.42 0.16
CA THR A 435 22.52 -10.42 1.59
C THR A 435 23.44 -9.26 2.00
N GLY A 436 23.71 -8.32 1.10
CA GLY A 436 24.73 -7.26 1.26
C GLY A 436 26.16 -7.70 0.91
N LEU A 437 26.36 -8.95 0.48
CA LEU A 437 27.65 -9.49 0.04
C LEU A 437 27.53 -10.10 -1.35
N THR A 438 28.30 -9.58 -2.29
CA THR A 438 28.42 -10.15 -3.64
C THR A 438 29.61 -11.11 -3.67
N LEU A 439 29.34 -12.39 -3.92
CA LEU A 439 30.36 -13.44 -3.97
C LEU A 439 30.63 -13.89 -5.40
N ASN A 440 31.90 -14.18 -5.71
CA ASN A 440 32.27 -14.89 -6.94
C ASN A 440 32.04 -16.42 -6.81
N ALA A 441 32.16 -17.15 -7.91
CA ALA A 441 31.90 -18.58 -7.96
C ALA A 441 32.70 -19.41 -6.95
N GLU A 442 34.00 -19.13 -6.80
CA GLU A 442 34.87 -19.82 -5.85
C GLU A 442 34.48 -19.53 -4.40
N GLN A 443 34.07 -18.30 -4.08
CA GLN A 443 33.56 -17.92 -2.77
C GLN A 443 32.21 -18.56 -2.47
N ILE A 444 31.32 -18.67 -3.46
CA ILE A 444 30.05 -19.39 -3.34
C ILE A 444 30.32 -20.86 -3.03
N VAL A 445 31.23 -21.50 -3.77
CA VAL A 445 31.65 -22.89 -3.50
C VAL A 445 32.21 -23.04 -2.09
N ALA A 446 33.13 -22.16 -1.68
CA ALA A 446 33.72 -22.20 -0.33
C ALA A 446 32.68 -22.00 0.79
N LYS A 447 31.60 -21.28 0.51
CA LYS A 447 30.48 -21.10 1.43
C LYS A 447 29.74 -22.42 1.68
N TYR A 448 29.37 -23.14 0.62
CA TYR A 448 28.60 -24.38 0.73
C TYR A 448 29.43 -25.63 1.01
N TYR A 449 30.72 -25.61 0.68
CA TYR A 449 31.66 -26.71 0.88
C TYR A 449 32.89 -26.22 1.66
N PRO A 450 32.76 -25.86 2.95
CA PRO A 450 33.83 -25.28 3.73
C PRO A 450 35.04 -26.22 3.83
N GLY A 451 36.25 -25.64 3.78
CA GLY A 451 37.51 -26.39 3.85
C GLY A 451 37.94 -27.08 2.55
N THR A 452 37.21 -26.88 1.45
CA THR A 452 37.59 -27.41 0.13
C THR A 452 38.51 -26.47 -0.65
N THR A 453 39.24 -27.03 -1.61
CA THR A 453 40.11 -26.31 -2.55
C THR A 453 39.84 -26.78 -3.98
N PHE A 454 40.48 -26.14 -4.98
CA PHE A 454 40.33 -26.53 -6.38
C PHE A 454 41.56 -27.27 -6.91
N GLN A 455 41.33 -28.32 -7.69
CA GLN A 455 42.35 -29.01 -8.48
C GLN A 455 41.85 -29.28 -9.90
N PHE A 456 42.76 -29.55 -10.84
CA PHE A 456 42.36 -29.94 -12.19
C PHE A 456 41.99 -31.42 -12.25
N VAL A 457 41.13 -31.77 -13.21
CA VAL A 457 40.83 -33.15 -13.58
C VAL A 457 42.12 -33.92 -13.85
N ASP A 458 42.19 -35.17 -13.40
CA ASP A 458 43.32 -36.04 -13.69
C ASP A 458 43.42 -36.28 -15.20
N ALA A 459 44.60 -36.02 -15.78
CA ALA A 459 44.88 -36.23 -17.19
C ALA A 459 44.71 -37.70 -17.61
N SER A 460 44.82 -38.66 -16.67
CA SER A 460 44.54 -40.08 -16.91
C SER A 460 43.04 -40.38 -17.07
N ARG A 461 42.18 -39.43 -16.68
CA ARG A 461 40.70 -39.55 -16.71
C ARG A 461 40.09 -38.34 -17.42
N PRO A 462 40.34 -38.13 -18.73
CA PRO A 462 39.93 -36.92 -19.44
C PRO A 462 38.43 -36.88 -19.80
N GLN A 463 37.71 -37.98 -19.62
CA GLN A 463 36.35 -38.15 -20.12
C GLN A 463 35.41 -38.74 -19.07
N VAL A 464 34.12 -38.44 -19.22
CA VAL A 464 33.01 -39.02 -18.49
C VAL A 464 32.19 -39.92 -19.41
N ARG A 465 31.71 -41.04 -18.88
CA ARG A 465 30.85 -41.98 -19.61
C ARG A 465 29.43 -41.86 -19.09
N VAL A 466 28.55 -41.35 -19.93
CA VAL A 466 27.15 -41.06 -19.59
C VAL A 466 26.26 -42.12 -20.22
N LEU A 467 25.54 -42.86 -19.41
CA LEU A 467 24.57 -43.82 -19.91
C LEU A 467 23.34 -43.10 -20.47
N LEU A 468 23.03 -43.35 -21.75
CA LEU A 468 21.89 -42.77 -22.47
C LEU A 468 20.70 -43.74 -22.61
N SER A 469 20.97 -45.03 -22.40
CA SER A 469 20.08 -46.17 -22.59
C SER A 469 19.84 -46.88 -21.25
N GLN A 470 18.82 -47.70 -21.10
CA GLN A 470 18.40 -48.22 -19.79
C GLN A 470 19.46 -49.00 -18.97
N PRO A 471 19.22 -49.08 -17.64
CA PRO A 471 18.79 -50.33 -17.03
C PRO A 471 17.33 -50.19 -16.54
N SER A 472 16.50 -51.16 -16.89
CA SER A 472 15.08 -51.20 -16.55
C SER A 472 14.86 -51.40 -15.04
N SER A 473 14.34 -50.40 -14.34
CA SER A 473 13.34 -50.57 -13.28
C SER A 473 12.80 -49.21 -12.84
N THR A 474 11.48 -49.04 -12.96
CA THR A 474 10.59 -48.14 -12.19
C THR A 474 11.14 -46.77 -11.73
N GLY A 475 10.61 -45.68 -12.32
CA GLY A 475 10.52 -44.38 -11.63
C GLY A 475 11.51 -43.27 -12.01
N ARG A 476 12.03 -43.26 -13.24
CA ARG A 476 12.92 -42.16 -13.70
C ARG A 476 12.16 -40.86 -13.93
N TYR A 477 12.69 -39.74 -13.43
CA TYR A 477 12.21 -38.40 -13.75
C TYR A 477 12.70 -37.98 -15.14
N ARG A 478 11.80 -37.45 -15.98
CA ARG A 478 12.16 -36.90 -17.30
C ARG A 478 12.78 -35.52 -17.12
N CYS A 479 14.06 -35.37 -17.46
CA CYS A 479 14.75 -34.09 -17.45
C CYS A 479 14.38 -33.27 -18.70
N GLY A 480 13.58 -32.22 -18.52
CA GLY A 480 13.05 -31.44 -19.63
C GLY A 480 12.35 -32.33 -20.67
N ASP A 481 12.62 -32.07 -21.96
CA ASP A 481 12.03 -32.84 -23.05
C ASP A 481 12.87 -34.06 -23.49
N ASN A 482 13.85 -34.50 -22.69
CA ASN A 482 14.71 -35.63 -23.04
C ASN A 482 13.90 -36.87 -23.43
N ARG A 483 14.31 -37.53 -24.52
CA ARG A 483 13.69 -38.75 -25.02
C ARG A 483 14.22 -39.99 -24.28
N PHE A 484 13.32 -40.94 -24.02
CA PHE A 484 13.68 -42.25 -23.50
C PHE A 484 14.16 -43.16 -24.64
N PHE A 485 15.18 -43.98 -24.37
CA PHE A 485 15.65 -44.99 -25.30
C PHE A 485 15.80 -46.34 -24.58
N ALA A 486 15.09 -47.35 -25.08
CA ALA A 486 15.06 -48.72 -24.53
C ALA A 486 14.97 -49.77 -25.66
N GLY A 487 15.59 -49.49 -26.81
CA GLY A 487 15.53 -50.35 -28.00
C GLY A 487 16.70 -51.34 -28.10
N SER A 488 16.54 -52.33 -28.99
CA SER A 488 17.63 -53.20 -29.44
C SER A 488 18.41 -52.62 -30.62
N ALA A 489 17.95 -51.53 -31.24
CA ALA A 489 18.61 -50.89 -32.37
C ALA A 489 18.57 -49.37 -32.24
N GLY A 490 19.59 -48.71 -32.76
CA GLY A 490 19.61 -47.26 -32.86
C GLY A 490 20.54 -46.74 -33.95
N THR A 491 20.34 -45.50 -34.37
CA THR A 491 20.89 -44.95 -35.62
C THR A 491 21.73 -43.71 -35.33
N VAL A 492 22.95 -43.69 -35.88
CA VAL A 492 23.88 -42.57 -35.74
C VAL A 492 24.09 -41.86 -37.07
N THR A 493 24.11 -40.54 -37.01
CA THR A 493 24.47 -39.63 -38.11
C THR A 493 25.35 -38.49 -37.60
N SER A 494 26.08 -37.82 -38.48
CA SER A 494 26.80 -36.58 -38.17
C SER A 494 26.98 -35.75 -39.43
N ASP A 495 26.88 -34.43 -39.32
CA ASP A 495 27.12 -33.52 -40.45
C ASP A 495 28.56 -33.60 -40.99
N GLY A 496 29.54 -33.94 -40.13
CA GLY A 496 30.94 -34.15 -40.51
C GLY A 496 31.30 -35.60 -40.86
N GLY A 497 30.36 -36.54 -40.68
CA GLY A 497 30.64 -37.98 -40.74
C GLY A 497 31.33 -38.52 -39.48
N PHE A 498 31.51 -39.83 -39.41
CA PHE A 498 32.11 -40.52 -38.27
C PHE A 498 32.84 -41.80 -38.68
N ARG A 499 33.73 -42.30 -37.81
CA ARG A 499 34.33 -43.63 -37.92
C ARG A 499 33.84 -44.52 -36.80
N VAL A 500 33.81 -45.83 -37.05
CA VAL A 500 33.43 -46.86 -36.09
C VAL A 500 34.65 -47.73 -35.78
N LEU A 501 34.93 -47.89 -34.50
CA LEU A 501 36.07 -48.64 -33.96
C LEU A 501 35.59 -49.86 -33.19
N ASP A 502 36.30 -50.98 -33.34
CA ASP A 502 36.17 -52.18 -32.52
C ASP A 502 37.08 -52.06 -31.29
N GLU A 503 36.50 -51.78 -30.12
CA GLU A 503 37.26 -51.59 -28.89
C GLU A 503 37.95 -52.89 -28.43
N ALA A 504 37.38 -54.06 -28.75
CA ALA A 504 37.97 -55.35 -28.38
C ALA A 504 39.21 -55.70 -29.23
N SER A 505 39.32 -55.09 -30.41
CA SER A 505 40.45 -55.25 -31.33
C SER A 505 41.41 -54.05 -31.26
N GLY A 506 41.64 -53.49 -30.07
CA GLY A 506 42.57 -52.38 -29.86
C GLY A 506 42.16 -51.07 -30.56
N ASN A 507 40.85 -50.80 -30.64
CA ASN A 507 40.26 -49.66 -31.36
C ASN A 507 40.52 -49.65 -32.88
N ALA A 508 40.64 -50.83 -33.51
CA ALA A 508 40.76 -50.93 -34.96
C ALA A 508 39.52 -50.33 -35.67
N GLU A 509 39.74 -49.48 -36.67
CA GLU A 509 38.66 -48.91 -37.48
C GLU A 509 38.03 -50.00 -38.36
N ILE A 510 36.73 -50.22 -38.19
CA ILE A 510 35.97 -51.23 -38.95
C ILE A 510 35.12 -50.62 -40.05
N GLY A 511 34.97 -49.29 -40.05
CA GLY A 511 34.14 -48.59 -41.02
C GLY A 511 34.10 -47.08 -40.82
N ARG A 512 33.69 -46.37 -41.87
CA ARG A 512 33.60 -44.91 -41.91
C ARG A 512 32.36 -44.47 -42.67
N ALA A 513 31.59 -43.59 -42.03
CA ALA A 513 30.45 -42.91 -42.59
C ALA A 513 30.85 -41.50 -43.03
N GLY A 514 30.50 -41.13 -44.26
CA GLY A 514 30.62 -39.76 -44.75
C GLY A 514 29.57 -38.81 -44.14
N PRO A 515 29.65 -37.50 -44.46
CA PRO A 515 28.68 -36.50 -44.03
C PRO A 515 27.22 -36.96 -44.21
N LYS A 516 26.43 -36.85 -43.12
CA LYS A 516 25.00 -37.17 -43.03
C LYS A 516 24.61 -38.62 -43.32
N GLN A 517 25.57 -39.51 -43.57
CA GLN A 517 25.28 -40.94 -43.69
C GLN A 517 24.76 -41.49 -42.37
N GLN A 518 23.82 -42.41 -42.44
CA GLN A 518 23.19 -43.05 -41.29
C GLN A 518 23.66 -44.48 -41.16
N TRP A 519 24.24 -44.83 -40.01
CA TRP A 519 24.61 -46.21 -39.69
C TRP A 519 23.79 -46.68 -38.50
N GLN A 520 23.35 -47.94 -38.53
CA GLN A 520 22.53 -48.54 -37.50
C GLN A 520 23.34 -49.51 -36.65
N PHE A 521 23.13 -49.46 -35.35
CA PHE A 521 23.78 -50.28 -34.33
C PHE A 521 22.70 -51.14 -33.70
N VAL A 522 22.83 -52.46 -33.82
CA VAL A 522 21.81 -53.42 -33.38
C VAL A 522 22.42 -54.36 -32.35
N ALA A 523 21.89 -54.35 -31.14
CA ALA A 523 22.22 -55.30 -30.10
C ALA A 523 21.68 -56.69 -30.46
N GLN A 524 22.55 -57.69 -30.34
CA GLN A 524 22.22 -59.09 -30.59
C GLN A 524 23.05 -59.99 -29.66
N PRO A 525 22.76 -61.30 -29.61
CA PRO A 525 23.59 -62.24 -28.88
C PRO A 525 25.04 -62.20 -29.40
N GLY A 526 26.00 -62.01 -28.50
CA GLY A 526 27.43 -61.95 -28.84
C GLY A 526 28.00 -60.57 -29.20
N GLY A 527 27.19 -59.50 -29.25
CA GLY A 527 27.70 -58.13 -29.42
C GLY A 527 26.73 -57.15 -30.09
N VAL A 528 27.29 -56.12 -30.71
CA VAL A 528 26.59 -55.10 -31.49
C VAL A 528 26.91 -55.32 -32.97
N ALA A 529 25.87 -55.54 -33.78
CA ALA A 529 25.95 -55.54 -35.23
C ALA A 529 25.94 -54.09 -35.75
N VAL A 530 26.97 -53.73 -36.52
CA VAL A 530 27.12 -52.41 -37.14
C VAL A 530 26.70 -52.51 -38.60
N TRP A 531 25.70 -51.73 -38.98
CA TRP A 531 25.12 -51.71 -40.33
C TRP A 531 25.34 -50.36 -40.99
N ASP A 532 25.83 -50.38 -42.21
CA ASP A 532 25.86 -49.23 -43.11
C ASP A 532 24.53 -49.18 -43.86
N ASN A 533 23.73 -48.13 -43.60
CA ASN A 533 22.43 -47.90 -44.21
C ASN A 533 22.43 -46.72 -45.19
N SER A 534 23.60 -46.31 -45.71
CA SER A 534 23.71 -45.24 -46.71
C SER A 534 23.17 -45.63 -48.10
N GLY A 535 22.79 -46.90 -48.29
CA GLY A 535 22.17 -47.46 -49.49
C GLY A 535 21.38 -48.73 -49.15
N THR A 536 21.64 -49.84 -49.86
CA THR A 536 21.13 -51.16 -49.43
C THR A 536 21.83 -51.55 -48.12
N PRO A 537 21.10 -51.85 -47.02
CA PRO A 537 21.69 -52.17 -45.73
C PRO A 537 22.75 -53.27 -45.83
N ARG A 538 23.97 -52.96 -45.37
CA ARG A 538 25.10 -53.89 -45.37
C ARG A 538 25.65 -54.07 -43.96
N LEU A 539 25.70 -55.32 -43.49
CA LEU A 539 26.39 -55.65 -42.24
C LEU A 539 27.89 -55.40 -42.43
N VAL A 540 28.44 -54.47 -41.64
CA VAL A 540 29.86 -54.14 -41.63
C VAL A 540 30.60 -55.17 -40.78
N ARG A 541 30.21 -55.30 -39.51
CA ARG A 541 30.79 -56.24 -38.55
C ARG A 541 29.91 -56.41 -37.32
N ILE A 542 30.07 -57.52 -36.63
CA ILE A 542 29.56 -57.74 -35.27
C ILE A 542 30.74 -57.63 -34.32
N VAL A 543 30.65 -56.73 -33.34
CA VAL A 543 31.73 -56.47 -32.37
C VAL A 543 31.19 -56.49 -30.94
N PRO A 544 31.99 -56.89 -29.93
CA PRO A 544 31.53 -56.88 -28.54
C PRO A 544 31.15 -55.47 -28.05
N SER A 545 31.89 -54.46 -28.51
CA SER A 545 31.64 -53.04 -28.23
C SER A 545 32.07 -52.18 -29.42
N ALA A 546 31.21 -51.25 -29.82
CA ALA A 546 31.46 -50.33 -30.93
C ALA A 546 31.62 -48.90 -30.41
N ALA A 547 32.76 -48.27 -30.69
CA ALA A 547 32.97 -46.84 -30.45
C ALA A 547 32.78 -46.06 -31.75
N VAL A 548 31.91 -45.05 -31.72
CA VAL A 548 31.63 -44.15 -32.83
C VAL A 548 32.28 -42.81 -32.52
N VAL A 549 33.21 -42.40 -33.37
CA VAL A 549 34.05 -41.22 -33.19
C VAL A 549 33.77 -40.25 -34.34
N PRO A 550 33.37 -39.00 -34.08
CA PRO A 550 33.15 -38.03 -35.15
C PRO A 550 34.47 -37.75 -35.90
N LEU A 551 34.38 -37.52 -37.22
CA LEU A 551 35.57 -37.17 -38.01
C LEU A 551 36.02 -35.72 -37.77
N ASP A 552 35.06 -34.84 -37.49
CA ASP A 552 35.28 -33.48 -37.01
C ASP A 552 34.71 -33.36 -35.59
N PRO A 553 35.52 -33.11 -34.55
CA PRO A 553 35.04 -32.99 -33.17
C PRO A 553 34.07 -31.82 -32.95
N ASN A 554 34.00 -30.85 -33.88
CA ASN A 554 33.04 -29.76 -33.83
C ASN A 554 31.67 -30.12 -34.42
N GLN A 555 31.56 -31.26 -35.11
CA GLN A 555 30.32 -31.76 -35.69
C GLN A 555 29.79 -32.94 -34.83
N PRO A 556 28.86 -32.70 -33.89
CA PRO A 556 28.45 -33.70 -32.93
C PRO A 556 27.73 -34.90 -33.58
N LEU A 557 27.66 -36.02 -32.85
CA LEU A 557 26.97 -37.23 -33.28
C LEU A 557 25.47 -37.14 -32.94
N GLY A 558 24.62 -37.22 -33.95
CA GLY A 558 23.19 -37.39 -33.80
C GLY A 558 22.84 -38.86 -33.58
N PHE A 559 22.34 -39.20 -32.39
CA PHE A 559 21.68 -40.46 -32.09
C PHE A 559 20.17 -40.27 -32.27
N ILE A 560 19.63 -40.66 -33.43
CA ILE A 560 18.33 -40.21 -33.95
C ILE A 560 17.19 -40.47 -32.96
N GLU A 561 17.24 -41.60 -32.28
CA GLU A 561 16.21 -42.03 -31.33
C GLU A 561 16.19 -41.17 -30.06
N LYS A 562 17.26 -40.41 -29.79
CA LYS A 562 17.42 -39.69 -28.52
C LYS A 562 17.82 -38.21 -28.64
N GLY A 563 18.91 -37.89 -29.32
CA GLY A 563 19.47 -36.54 -29.31
C GLY A 563 20.82 -36.40 -30.00
N VAL A 564 21.47 -35.26 -29.80
CA VAL A 564 22.76 -34.91 -30.43
C VAL A 564 23.80 -34.73 -29.32
N TYR A 565 24.98 -35.32 -29.50
CA TYR A 565 25.98 -35.47 -28.45
C TYR A 565 27.37 -35.12 -28.96
N ARG A 566 28.11 -34.32 -28.17
CA ARG A 566 29.55 -34.09 -28.38
C ARG A 566 30.35 -35.31 -27.93
N GLY A 567 31.58 -35.42 -28.42
CA GLY A 567 32.45 -36.56 -28.15
C GLY A 567 31.99 -37.81 -28.88
N ASN A 568 32.22 -38.97 -28.26
CA ASN A 568 32.00 -40.26 -28.87
C ASN A 568 30.69 -40.89 -28.40
N LEU A 569 30.13 -41.79 -29.19
CA LEU A 569 29.12 -42.73 -28.73
C LEU A 569 29.74 -44.11 -28.59
N ARG A 570 29.37 -44.85 -27.57
CA ARG A 570 29.79 -46.23 -27.33
C ARG A 570 28.55 -47.11 -27.22
N PHE A 571 28.56 -48.23 -27.91
CA PHE A 571 27.46 -49.17 -27.94
C PHE A 571 27.90 -50.55 -27.46
N THR A 572 27.20 -51.08 -26.45
CA THR A 572 27.35 -52.46 -25.97
C THR A 572 26.00 -53.19 -26.02
N SER A 573 26.03 -54.52 -25.95
CA SER A 573 24.82 -55.35 -25.88
C SER A 573 24.63 -55.87 -24.45
N LEU A 574 23.49 -55.55 -23.83
CA LEU A 574 23.09 -56.10 -22.53
C LEU A 574 21.82 -56.93 -22.71
N GLY A 575 21.94 -58.25 -22.77
CA GLY A 575 20.79 -59.15 -22.88
C GLY A 575 19.88 -58.84 -24.08
N GLY A 576 20.45 -58.40 -25.21
CA GLY A 576 19.71 -58.01 -26.41
C GLY A 576 19.19 -56.56 -26.41
N THR A 577 19.43 -55.79 -25.35
CA THR A 577 19.17 -54.34 -25.31
C THR A 577 20.42 -53.57 -25.72
N LEU A 578 20.26 -52.55 -26.57
CA LEU A 578 21.36 -51.70 -26.98
C LEU A 578 21.69 -50.71 -25.88
N ARG A 579 22.88 -50.86 -25.28
CA ARG A 579 23.43 -49.87 -24.37
C ARG A 579 24.14 -48.77 -25.16
N ALA A 580 23.48 -47.64 -25.36
CA ALA A 580 24.06 -46.39 -25.81
C ALA A 580 24.67 -45.60 -24.64
N ILE A 581 25.95 -45.22 -24.79
CA ILE A 581 26.73 -44.45 -23.81
C ILE A 581 27.38 -43.28 -24.55
N ASN A 582 27.30 -42.07 -24.02
CA ASN A 582 28.07 -40.94 -24.53
C ASN A 582 29.37 -40.80 -23.73
N VAL A 583 30.50 -40.75 -24.45
CA VAL A 583 31.82 -40.54 -23.88
C VAL A 583 32.27 -39.15 -24.28
N ALA A 584 32.23 -38.22 -23.33
CA ALA A 584 32.48 -36.80 -23.56
C ALA A 584 33.60 -36.28 -22.66
N THR A 585 34.23 -35.17 -23.04
CA THR A 585 35.09 -34.42 -22.11
C THR A 585 34.24 -33.89 -20.96
N TRP A 586 34.87 -33.63 -19.80
CA TRP A 586 34.16 -33.09 -18.64
C TRP A 586 33.42 -31.79 -18.96
N ASP A 587 34.02 -30.91 -19.77
CA ASP A 587 33.40 -29.63 -20.11
C ASP A 587 32.29 -29.79 -21.17
N ASP A 588 32.43 -30.67 -22.15
CA ASP A 588 31.33 -30.97 -23.10
C ASP A 588 30.13 -31.60 -22.41
N TYR A 589 30.37 -32.44 -21.40
CA TYR A 589 29.31 -32.96 -20.55
C TYR A 589 28.57 -31.84 -19.83
N LEU A 590 29.29 -30.90 -19.20
CA LEU A 590 28.66 -29.81 -18.45
C LEU A 590 27.85 -28.84 -19.29
N ARG A 591 28.23 -28.63 -20.56
CA ARG A 591 27.42 -27.84 -21.51
C ARG A 591 26.01 -28.43 -21.69
N GLY A 592 25.88 -29.75 -21.57
CA GLY A 592 24.60 -30.46 -21.59
C GLY A 592 23.93 -30.64 -20.22
N VAL A 593 24.61 -30.37 -19.11
CA VAL A 593 24.07 -30.49 -17.74
C VAL A 593 23.51 -29.16 -17.24
N ILE A 594 24.31 -28.10 -17.27
CA ILE A 594 23.97 -26.82 -16.61
C ILE A 594 22.60 -26.28 -17.07
N PRO A 595 22.24 -26.28 -18.36
CA PRO A 595 20.94 -25.76 -18.82
C PRO A 595 19.72 -26.53 -18.29
N LEU A 596 19.89 -27.77 -17.85
CA LEU A 596 18.81 -28.59 -17.28
C LEU A 596 18.79 -28.56 -15.75
N GLU A 597 19.87 -28.14 -15.10
CA GLU A 597 19.97 -28.04 -13.65
C GLU A 597 19.70 -26.62 -13.14
N MET A 598 20.18 -25.59 -13.85
CA MET A 598 20.11 -24.20 -13.42
C MET A 598 19.62 -23.29 -14.56
N PRO A 599 18.70 -22.33 -14.30
CA PRO A 599 18.25 -21.42 -15.34
C PRO A 599 19.41 -20.63 -15.96
N THR A 600 19.53 -20.69 -17.29
CA THR A 600 20.69 -20.15 -18.02
C THR A 600 20.76 -18.61 -18.07
N ALA A 601 19.68 -17.94 -17.67
CA ALA A 601 19.61 -16.48 -17.54
C ALA A 601 20.13 -15.97 -16.17
N TRP A 602 20.49 -16.88 -15.25
CA TRP A 602 21.01 -16.50 -13.94
C TRP A 602 22.42 -15.95 -14.00
N HIS A 603 22.86 -15.37 -12.87
CA HIS A 603 24.11 -14.64 -12.77
C HIS A 603 25.31 -15.52 -13.18
N PRO A 604 26.28 -15.01 -13.96
CA PRO A 604 27.42 -15.82 -14.43
C PRO A 604 28.19 -16.52 -13.31
N GLU A 605 28.37 -15.87 -12.15
CA GLU A 605 29.03 -16.47 -10.98
C GLU A 605 28.23 -17.64 -10.38
N ALA A 606 26.90 -17.62 -10.42
CA ALA A 606 26.07 -18.74 -10.00
C ALA A 606 26.20 -19.92 -10.97
N LEU A 607 26.20 -19.65 -12.28
CA LEU A 607 26.41 -20.67 -13.32
C LEU A 607 27.81 -21.30 -13.21
N LYS A 608 28.85 -20.51 -12.91
CA LYS A 608 30.21 -21.01 -12.66
C LYS A 608 30.27 -21.89 -11.41
N ALA A 609 29.61 -21.48 -10.31
CA ALA A 609 29.53 -22.31 -9.10
C ALA A 609 28.82 -23.65 -9.38
N GLN A 610 27.74 -23.63 -10.16
CA GLN A 610 27.07 -24.85 -10.64
C GLN A 610 27.99 -25.72 -11.49
N ALA A 611 28.80 -25.13 -12.38
CA ALA A 611 29.78 -25.88 -13.18
C ALA A 611 30.79 -26.61 -12.29
N TYR A 612 31.33 -25.94 -11.27
CA TYR A 612 32.25 -26.57 -10.30
C TYR A 612 31.60 -27.74 -9.55
N ALA A 613 30.38 -27.54 -9.03
CA ALA A 613 29.65 -28.57 -8.29
C ALA A 613 29.32 -29.78 -9.19
N ALA A 614 28.72 -29.53 -10.35
CA ALA A 614 28.32 -30.55 -11.32
C ALA A 614 29.51 -31.38 -11.84
N ARG A 615 30.66 -30.74 -12.11
CA ARG A 615 31.89 -31.44 -12.54
C ARG A 615 32.39 -32.38 -11.46
N SER A 616 32.45 -31.87 -10.23
CA SER A 616 32.99 -32.60 -9.08
C SER A 616 32.10 -33.78 -8.70
N TYR A 617 30.78 -33.59 -8.72
CA TYR A 617 29.82 -34.67 -8.55
C TYR A 617 30.05 -35.80 -9.56
N ALA A 618 30.08 -35.48 -10.87
CA ALA A 618 30.27 -36.48 -11.91
C ALA A 618 31.63 -37.17 -11.82
N TYR A 619 32.69 -36.43 -11.50
CA TYR A 619 34.04 -36.97 -11.36
C TYR A 619 34.16 -37.96 -10.18
N ASN A 620 33.48 -37.65 -9.06
CA ASN A 620 33.42 -38.52 -7.90
C ASN A 620 32.52 -39.75 -8.12
N SER A 621 31.49 -39.66 -8.98
CA SER A 621 30.59 -40.77 -9.34
C SER A 621 31.22 -41.83 -10.28
N TYR A 622 32.55 -41.87 -10.40
CA TYR A 622 33.27 -42.85 -11.20
C TYR A 622 33.07 -44.28 -10.69
N LYS A 623 32.73 -45.20 -11.61
CA LYS A 623 32.40 -46.60 -11.27
C LYS A 623 33.53 -47.59 -11.54
N GLY A 624 34.73 -47.11 -11.88
CA GLY A 624 35.85 -47.97 -12.27
C GLY A 624 35.90 -48.25 -13.77
N GLY A 625 37.08 -48.65 -14.27
CA GLY A 625 37.30 -48.89 -15.70
C GLY A 625 36.52 -50.08 -16.27
N SER A 626 36.13 -51.02 -15.41
CA SER A 626 35.33 -52.20 -15.77
C SER A 626 33.84 -51.93 -15.92
N ALA A 627 33.33 -50.81 -15.38
CA ALA A 627 31.95 -50.40 -15.58
C ALA A 627 31.78 -49.80 -16.99
N ASP A 628 30.59 -49.94 -17.59
CA ASP A 628 30.33 -49.38 -18.92
C ASP A 628 30.18 -47.85 -18.93
N TYR A 629 29.72 -47.30 -17.80
CA TYR A 629 29.39 -45.88 -17.63
C TYR A 629 29.64 -45.45 -16.19
N ASP A 630 29.70 -44.14 -15.97
CA ASP A 630 29.92 -43.51 -14.67
C ASP A 630 28.61 -42.92 -14.14
N VAL A 631 27.95 -42.07 -14.94
CA VAL A 631 26.73 -41.35 -14.58
C VAL A 631 25.59 -41.64 -15.56
N SER A 632 24.35 -41.43 -15.15
CA SER A 632 23.17 -41.48 -16.01
C SER A 632 22.61 -40.09 -16.34
N ASP A 633 21.91 -39.95 -17.47
CA ASP A 633 21.36 -38.69 -17.99
C ASP A 633 20.05 -38.18 -17.31
N ASP A 634 19.87 -38.39 -16.00
CA ASP A 634 18.69 -38.00 -15.23
C ASP A 634 18.99 -37.61 -13.77
N GLN A 635 17.93 -37.33 -13.00
CA GLN A 635 17.99 -36.98 -11.58
C GLN A 635 18.58 -38.05 -10.63
N SER A 636 18.79 -39.30 -11.08
CA SER A 636 19.55 -40.27 -10.26
C SER A 636 21.04 -39.93 -10.20
N ASP A 637 21.56 -39.21 -11.20
CA ASP A 637 22.86 -38.56 -11.18
C ASP A 637 22.71 -37.06 -11.47
N GLN A 638 22.68 -36.66 -12.75
CA GLN A 638 22.43 -35.28 -13.18
C GLN A 638 21.66 -35.27 -14.51
N CYS A 639 20.75 -34.32 -14.67
CA CYS A 639 20.05 -34.11 -15.92
C CYS A 639 21.03 -33.75 -17.04
N TYR A 640 21.09 -34.56 -18.10
CA TYR A 640 22.01 -34.35 -19.23
C TYR A 640 21.29 -34.39 -20.58
N GLY A 641 21.36 -33.29 -21.35
CA GLY A 641 20.62 -33.12 -22.62
C GLY A 641 21.44 -33.21 -23.90
N GLY A 642 22.75 -33.45 -23.80
CA GLY A 642 23.67 -33.36 -24.95
C GLY A 642 23.80 -31.95 -25.50
N SER A 643 24.21 -31.81 -26.76
CA SER A 643 24.48 -30.50 -27.37
C SER A 643 23.22 -29.71 -27.72
N ARG A 644 22.05 -30.38 -27.74
CA ARG A 644 20.75 -29.78 -28.07
C ARG A 644 20.33 -28.69 -27.08
N VAL A 645 20.73 -28.82 -25.81
CA VAL A 645 20.30 -27.92 -24.73
C VAL A 645 21.31 -26.83 -24.43
N GLU A 646 22.43 -26.79 -25.15
CA GLU A 646 23.50 -25.82 -24.89
C GLU A 646 23.04 -24.39 -25.09
N VAL A 647 23.43 -23.51 -24.16
CA VAL A 647 23.16 -22.08 -24.21
C VAL A 647 24.48 -21.32 -24.02
N ALA A 648 24.66 -20.22 -24.75
CA ALA A 648 25.91 -19.46 -24.76
C ALA A 648 26.34 -18.99 -23.36
N SER A 649 25.41 -18.54 -22.51
CA SER A 649 25.69 -18.05 -21.15
C SER A 649 26.24 -19.15 -20.23
N SER A 650 25.61 -20.33 -20.21
CA SER A 650 26.11 -21.48 -19.45
C SER A 650 27.41 -22.02 -20.04
N ASN A 651 27.55 -22.04 -21.37
CA ASN A 651 28.78 -22.46 -22.03
C ASN A 651 29.97 -21.57 -21.65
N ALA A 652 29.76 -20.25 -21.52
CA ALA A 652 30.78 -19.33 -21.05
C ALA A 652 31.21 -19.64 -19.59
N ALA A 653 30.27 -20.00 -18.73
CA ALA A 653 30.56 -20.41 -17.35
C ALA A 653 31.34 -21.74 -17.30
N VAL A 654 31.01 -22.71 -18.15
CA VAL A 654 31.79 -23.96 -18.28
C VAL A 654 33.22 -23.65 -18.71
N THR A 655 33.40 -22.83 -19.76
CA THR A 655 34.73 -22.44 -20.27
C THR A 655 35.54 -21.70 -19.20
N ALA A 656 34.93 -20.79 -18.44
CA ALA A 656 35.63 -20.05 -17.39
C ALA A 656 36.07 -20.93 -16.20
N THR A 657 35.47 -22.11 -16.05
CA THR A 657 35.74 -23.06 -14.96
C THR A 657 36.42 -24.33 -15.44
N ALA A 658 36.93 -24.33 -16.68
CA ALA A 658 37.39 -25.51 -17.40
C ALA A 658 38.32 -26.39 -16.56
N GLY A 659 38.00 -27.68 -16.53
CA GLY A 659 38.82 -28.71 -15.88
C GLY A 659 38.96 -28.63 -14.36
N LYS A 660 38.38 -27.66 -13.65
CA LYS A 660 38.53 -27.53 -12.19
C LYS A 660 37.49 -28.35 -11.41
N LEU A 661 37.95 -29.05 -10.38
CA LEU A 661 37.21 -29.88 -9.43
C LEU A 661 37.31 -29.29 -8.04
N ILE A 662 36.23 -29.41 -7.26
CA ILE A 662 36.19 -29.13 -5.83
C ILE A 662 36.78 -30.36 -5.12
N THR A 663 37.79 -30.14 -4.30
CA THR A 663 38.56 -31.21 -3.63
C THR A 663 38.69 -30.97 -2.14
N PHE A 664 38.77 -32.07 -1.39
CA PHE A 664 39.10 -32.09 0.03
C PHE A 664 40.20 -33.14 0.23
N ASN A 665 41.29 -32.78 0.90
CA ASN A 665 42.48 -33.64 1.04
C ASN A 665 42.96 -34.24 -0.30
N ASN A 666 43.03 -33.42 -1.35
CA ASN A 666 43.43 -33.80 -2.71
C ASN A 666 42.53 -34.83 -3.40
N ALA A 667 41.35 -35.10 -2.87
CA ALA A 667 40.34 -35.96 -3.49
C ALA A 667 39.12 -35.14 -3.90
N ALA A 668 38.63 -35.35 -5.12
CA ALA A 668 37.39 -34.72 -5.59
C ALA A 668 36.21 -35.10 -4.71
N ILE A 669 35.47 -34.10 -4.24
CA ILE A 669 34.30 -34.33 -3.39
C ILE A 669 33.08 -34.72 -4.22
N ARG A 670 32.12 -35.40 -3.59
CA ARG A 670 30.77 -35.53 -4.15
C ARG A 670 29.97 -34.25 -3.82
N ALA A 671 30.09 -33.25 -4.68
CA ALA A 671 29.46 -31.95 -4.50
C ALA A 671 27.95 -32.00 -4.79
N TYR A 672 27.16 -32.44 -3.80
CA TYR A 672 25.69 -32.42 -3.88
C TYR A 672 25.16 -30.99 -3.98
N PHE A 673 24.10 -30.80 -4.76
CA PHE A 673 23.40 -29.52 -4.87
C PHE A 673 21.89 -29.74 -4.96
N ALA A 674 21.10 -28.76 -4.54
CA ALA A 674 19.64 -28.82 -4.58
C ALA A 674 19.06 -27.50 -5.10
N SER A 675 17.79 -27.52 -5.50
CA SER A 675 17.12 -26.31 -5.99
C SER A 675 17.10 -25.21 -4.94
N SER A 676 16.61 -25.53 -3.74
CA SER A 676 16.53 -24.58 -2.62
C SER A 676 16.73 -25.30 -1.30
N ASN A 677 17.60 -24.77 -0.45
CA ASN A 677 17.89 -25.34 0.87
C ASN A 677 16.93 -24.87 1.96
N GLY A 678 16.13 -23.83 1.70
CA GLY A 678 15.15 -23.34 2.66
C GLY A 678 15.77 -22.54 3.81
N GLY A 679 16.98 -22.01 3.65
CA GLY A 679 17.68 -21.19 4.65
C GLY A 679 18.88 -21.86 5.32
N TYR A 680 19.00 -23.18 5.27
CA TYR A 680 20.14 -23.94 5.81
C TYR A 680 20.37 -25.24 5.05
N THR A 681 21.63 -25.67 4.91
CA THR A 681 21.93 -27.00 4.39
C THR A 681 21.64 -28.10 5.42
N LEU A 682 21.17 -29.24 4.95
CA LEU A 682 21.11 -30.50 5.68
C LEU A 682 22.54 -31.06 5.86
N PRO A 683 22.97 -31.47 7.06
CA PRO A 683 24.21 -32.22 7.22
C PRO A 683 24.14 -33.59 6.53
N TYR A 684 25.22 -34.02 5.87
CA TYR A 684 25.26 -35.29 5.15
C TYR A 684 24.99 -36.52 6.03
N GLY A 685 25.35 -36.47 7.31
CA GLY A 685 25.00 -37.53 8.28
C GLY A 685 23.50 -37.70 8.52
N CYS A 686 22.69 -36.71 8.13
CA CYS A 686 21.24 -36.70 8.26
C CYS A 686 20.51 -37.03 6.95
N PHE A 687 21.20 -37.55 5.94
CA PHE A 687 20.62 -37.86 4.63
C PHE A 687 20.58 -39.36 4.33
N GLY A 688 19.46 -39.81 3.75
CA GLY A 688 19.30 -41.17 3.25
C GLY A 688 19.62 -42.24 4.30
N ASN A 689 20.36 -43.28 3.90
CA ASN A 689 20.70 -44.42 4.77
C ASN A 689 21.62 -44.08 5.96
N ARG A 690 22.04 -42.82 6.12
CA ARG A 690 22.83 -42.37 7.29
C ARG A 690 21.96 -41.96 8.48
N VAL A 691 20.65 -41.81 8.27
CA VAL A 691 19.69 -41.70 9.36
C VAL A 691 19.33 -43.12 9.78
N VAL A 692 19.86 -43.55 10.93
CA VAL A 692 19.75 -44.93 11.42
C VAL A 692 18.92 -44.97 12.70
N ARG A 693 18.34 -46.13 12.97
CA ARG A 693 17.58 -46.35 14.20
C ARG A 693 18.55 -46.61 15.36
N SER A 694 18.43 -45.82 16.42
CA SER A 694 19.17 -45.98 17.68
C SER A 694 18.16 -46.07 18.82
N GLY A 695 17.94 -47.29 19.30
CA GLY A 695 16.85 -47.58 20.24
C GLY A 695 15.48 -47.21 19.68
N ALA A 696 14.75 -46.35 20.39
CA ALA A 696 13.40 -45.93 20.02
C ALA A 696 13.35 -44.72 19.06
N THR A 697 14.49 -44.11 18.71
CA THR A 697 14.55 -42.89 17.89
C THR A 697 15.43 -43.06 16.65
N TRP A 698 15.31 -42.13 15.71
CA TRP A 698 16.18 -41.98 14.56
C TRP A 698 17.28 -40.96 14.85
N VAL A 699 18.52 -41.28 14.50
CA VAL A 699 19.68 -40.41 14.70
C VAL A 699 20.47 -40.26 13.41
N CYS A 700 21.07 -39.09 13.21
CA CYS A 700 22.03 -38.86 12.14
C CYS A 700 23.36 -39.58 12.43
N THR A 701 24.02 -40.09 11.40
CA THR A 701 25.35 -40.71 11.49
C THR A 701 26.37 -39.84 10.75
N PRO A 702 27.08 -38.92 11.45
CA PRO A 702 28.08 -38.05 10.85
C PRO A 702 29.16 -38.82 10.07
N ASP A 703 29.68 -38.23 9.01
CA ASP A 703 30.84 -38.75 8.28
C ASP A 703 32.05 -37.84 8.51
N PRO A 704 33.06 -38.25 9.28
CA PRO A 704 34.25 -37.43 9.51
C PRO A 704 35.08 -37.22 8.23
N ASN A 705 34.87 -38.04 7.19
CA ASN A 705 35.56 -37.90 5.91
C ASN A 705 34.86 -36.90 4.96
N GLN A 706 33.67 -36.41 5.32
CA GLN A 706 32.92 -35.42 4.54
C GLN A 706 32.53 -34.20 5.38
N PRO A 707 33.48 -33.55 6.08
CA PRO A 707 33.19 -32.41 6.96
C PRO A 707 32.68 -31.18 6.18
N PHE A 708 32.97 -31.11 4.88
CA PHE A 708 32.51 -30.06 3.97
C PHE A 708 31.02 -30.17 3.60
N LEU A 709 30.31 -31.25 3.98
CA LEU A 709 28.85 -31.36 3.84
C LEU A 709 28.14 -31.23 5.20
N GLY A 710 28.56 -30.25 5.98
CA GLY A 710 27.91 -29.87 7.24
C GLY A 710 26.69 -28.98 7.05
N ALA A 711 26.10 -28.56 8.17
CA ALA A 711 25.10 -27.50 8.20
C ALA A 711 25.73 -26.13 7.97
N VAL A 712 25.22 -25.39 6.99
CA VAL A 712 25.69 -24.07 6.58
C VAL A 712 24.47 -23.15 6.46
N PRO A 713 24.50 -21.94 7.06
CA PRO A 713 23.48 -20.93 6.83
C PRO A 713 23.41 -20.48 5.37
N ASP A 714 22.21 -20.43 4.83
CA ASP A 714 21.91 -20.00 3.46
C ASP A 714 20.82 -18.92 3.43
N PRO A 715 21.08 -17.72 4.01
CA PRO A 715 20.12 -16.61 3.97
C PRO A 715 19.83 -16.11 2.54
N ALA A 716 20.78 -16.30 1.61
CA ALA A 716 20.63 -15.87 0.22
C ALA A 716 19.50 -16.62 -0.51
N ASP A 717 19.31 -17.90 -0.20
CA ASP A 717 18.22 -18.74 -0.73
C ASP A 717 16.82 -18.18 -0.42
N ARG A 718 16.64 -17.55 0.75
CA ARG A 718 15.39 -16.91 1.15
C ARG A 718 15.24 -15.47 0.67
N ALA A 719 16.36 -14.76 0.54
CA ALA A 719 16.37 -13.32 0.22
C ALA A 719 16.34 -13.02 -1.28
N VAL A 720 16.61 -14.01 -2.16
CA VAL A 720 16.62 -13.79 -3.60
C VAL A 720 15.23 -13.42 -4.13
N ALA A 721 15.13 -12.25 -4.76
CA ALA A 721 13.87 -11.65 -5.21
C ALA A 721 13.71 -11.56 -6.75
N SER A 722 14.77 -11.86 -7.53
CA SER A 722 14.74 -11.74 -9.00
C SER A 722 15.37 -12.95 -9.71
N PRO A 723 14.55 -13.90 -10.21
CA PRO A 723 13.16 -14.09 -9.80
C PRO A 723 13.09 -14.52 -8.33
N ALA A 724 12.03 -14.11 -7.63
CA ALA A 724 11.81 -14.53 -6.25
C ALA A 724 11.79 -16.06 -6.18
N ASN A 725 12.43 -16.63 -5.15
CA ASN A 725 12.48 -18.07 -4.98
C ASN A 725 11.09 -18.64 -4.63
N PRO A 726 10.35 -19.28 -5.57
CA PRO A 726 9.03 -19.83 -5.30
C PRO A 726 9.11 -21.14 -4.49
N ARG A 727 10.33 -21.58 -4.16
CA ARG A 727 10.63 -22.78 -3.40
C ARG A 727 11.04 -22.47 -1.97
N ALA A 728 11.29 -21.20 -1.63
CA ALA A 728 11.70 -20.77 -0.30
C ALA A 728 10.64 -21.07 0.77
N SER A 729 9.36 -20.99 0.42
CA SER A 729 8.26 -21.33 1.31
C SER A 729 7.13 -22.01 0.56
N TRP A 730 6.44 -22.93 1.23
CA TRP A 730 5.27 -23.61 0.68
C TRP A 730 4.40 -24.16 1.79
N THR A 731 3.14 -24.46 1.47
CA THR A 731 2.20 -25.11 2.38
C THR A 731 1.52 -26.28 1.66
N VAL A 732 1.31 -27.37 2.38
CA VAL A 732 0.52 -28.52 1.91
C VAL A 732 -0.42 -28.95 3.03
N THR A 733 -1.70 -29.08 2.71
CA THR A 733 -2.72 -29.60 3.64
C THR A 733 -3.04 -31.03 3.25
N LEU A 734 -2.99 -31.94 4.23
CA LEU A 734 -3.29 -33.36 4.05
C LEU A 734 -4.35 -33.79 5.05
N THR A 735 -5.34 -34.56 4.60
CA THR A 735 -6.32 -35.15 5.51
C THR A 735 -5.67 -36.27 6.33
N GLY A 736 -6.28 -36.63 7.47
CA GLY A 736 -5.85 -37.79 8.25
C GLY A 736 -5.88 -39.08 7.44
N THR A 737 -6.80 -39.19 6.49
CA THR A 737 -6.91 -40.31 5.54
C THR A 737 -5.74 -40.34 4.56
N ASP A 738 -5.31 -39.20 4.03
CA ASP A 738 -4.14 -39.13 3.13
C ASP A 738 -2.88 -39.63 3.84
N ILE A 739 -2.67 -39.18 5.08
CA ILE A 739 -1.53 -39.59 5.91
C ILE A 739 -1.61 -41.09 6.22
N ARG A 740 -2.78 -41.59 6.66
CA ARG A 740 -3.01 -43.02 6.90
C ARG A 740 -2.70 -43.87 5.66
N ASN A 741 -3.21 -43.46 4.49
CA ASN A 741 -2.98 -44.15 3.23
C ASN A 741 -1.51 -44.15 2.80
N ALA A 742 -0.77 -43.08 3.08
CA ALA A 742 0.66 -43.01 2.83
C ALA A 742 1.45 -43.98 3.74
N VAL A 743 1.12 -44.05 5.02
CA VAL A 743 1.74 -45.01 5.95
C VAL A 743 1.44 -46.45 5.52
N LEU A 744 0.18 -46.74 5.19
CA LEU A 744 -0.23 -48.07 4.69
C LEU A 744 0.56 -48.47 3.44
N ARG A 745 0.64 -47.58 2.43
CA ARG A 745 1.36 -47.83 1.18
C ARG A 745 2.87 -48.05 1.37
N CYS A 746 3.52 -47.25 2.22
CA CYS A 746 4.97 -47.25 2.34
C CYS A 746 5.51 -48.19 3.41
N ASN A 747 4.71 -48.47 4.44
CA ASN A 747 5.16 -49.19 5.63
C ASN A 747 4.27 -50.39 5.97
N GLY A 748 3.13 -50.57 5.31
CA GLY A 748 2.22 -51.70 5.54
C GLY A 748 1.50 -51.64 6.90
N ILE A 749 1.51 -50.50 7.59
CA ILE A 749 0.93 -50.33 8.93
C ILE A 749 -0.32 -49.46 8.85
N ASP A 750 -1.42 -49.95 9.40
CA ASP A 750 -2.62 -49.14 9.59
C ASP A 750 -2.56 -48.39 10.92
N ILE A 751 -2.44 -47.06 10.86
CA ILE A 751 -2.48 -46.22 12.07
C ILE A 751 -3.91 -45.96 12.57
N GLY A 752 -4.95 -46.30 11.79
CA GLY A 752 -6.32 -45.89 12.07
C GLY A 752 -6.54 -44.40 11.81
N ALA A 753 -7.44 -43.77 12.55
CA ALA A 753 -7.67 -42.34 12.46
C ALA A 753 -6.47 -41.56 13.00
N LEU A 754 -5.96 -40.59 12.25
CA LEU A 754 -4.85 -39.75 12.69
C LEU A 754 -5.27 -38.90 13.91
N GLN A 755 -4.51 -38.99 14.99
CA GLN A 755 -4.73 -38.26 16.24
C GLN A 755 -3.70 -37.14 16.44
N ALA A 756 -2.43 -37.38 16.12
CA ALA A 756 -1.38 -36.36 16.23
C ALA A 756 -0.18 -36.63 15.31
N VAL A 757 0.57 -35.57 15.02
CA VAL A 757 1.85 -35.60 14.30
C VAL A 757 2.89 -34.88 15.13
N ASP A 758 4.04 -35.54 15.35
CA ASP A 758 5.18 -35.02 16.08
C ASP A 758 6.39 -34.92 15.14
N LEU A 759 6.91 -33.69 15.02
CA LEU A 759 8.05 -33.30 14.20
C LEU A 759 9.22 -32.77 15.07
N SER A 760 9.28 -33.16 16.34
CA SER A 760 10.29 -32.69 17.30
C SER A 760 11.67 -33.27 17.02
N ASN A 761 11.76 -34.48 16.44
CA ASN A 761 13.04 -35.08 16.08
C ASN A 761 13.63 -34.42 14.83
N ARG A 762 14.51 -33.44 15.05
CA ARG A 762 15.12 -32.59 14.01
C ARG A 762 16.63 -32.73 14.01
N SER A 763 17.24 -32.37 12.88
CA SER A 763 18.66 -32.02 12.86
C SER A 763 18.89 -30.82 13.78
N VAL A 764 20.16 -30.45 14.01
CA VAL A 764 20.53 -29.39 14.96
C VAL A 764 19.56 -28.19 14.91
N PRO A 765 19.10 -27.66 16.06
CA PRO A 765 17.87 -26.84 16.15
C PRO A 765 17.79 -25.66 15.16
N GLU A 766 18.93 -25.08 14.78
CA GLU A 766 19.05 -23.95 13.87
C GLU A 766 18.80 -24.30 12.39
N VAL A 767 18.94 -25.57 12.01
CA VAL A 767 18.87 -26.06 10.62
C VAL A 767 17.45 -26.41 10.18
N GLY A 768 16.59 -26.82 11.11
CA GLY A 768 15.14 -26.96 10.87
C GLY A 768 14.67 -28.17 10.06
N HIS A 769 15.55 -29.02 9.52
CA HIS A 769 15.18 -30.27 8.86
C HIS A 769 14.72 -31.33 9.88
N VAL A 770 13.60 -32.00 9.60
CA VAL A 770 13.09 -33.11 10.41
C VAL A 770 13.87 -34.39 10.05
N ILE A 771 14.28 -35.17 11.06
CA ILE A 771 14.95 -36.47 10.90
C ILE A 771 13.93 -37.61 10.88
N SER A 772 12.92 -37.54 11.76
CA SER A 772 11.82 -38.50 11.78
C SER A 772 10.48 -37.85 12.08
N VAL A 773 9.43 -38.49 11.60
CA VAL A 773 8.03 -38.07 11.73
C VAL A 773 7.32 -39.13 12.54
N ARG A 774 6.88 -38.75 13.74
CA ARG A 774 6.10 -39.63 14.59
C ARG A 774 4.61 -39.36 14.39
N LEU A 775 3.90 -40.38 13.92
CA LEU A 775 2.47 -40.33 13.62
C LEU A 775 1.73 -41.17 14.66
N ILE A 776 0.81 -40.54 15.36
CA ILE A 776 -0.01 -41.17 16.40
C ILE A 776 -1.41 -41.32 15.80
N GLY A 777 -1.84 -42.55 15.60
CA GLY A 777 -3.20 -42.86 15.18
C GLY A 777 -3.92 -43.75 16.18
N SER A 778 -5.23 -43.91 15.99
CA SER A 778 -6.11 -44.63 16.89
C SER A 778 -5.79 -46.11 17.07
N TYR A 779 -5.09 -46.73 16.12
CA TYR A 779 -4.71 -48.15 16.18
C TYR A 779 -3.24 -48.35 16.48
N ASN A 780 -2.36 -47.56 15.86
CA ASN A 780 -0.92 -47.68 15.98
C ASN A 780 -0.23 -46.32 16.02
N THR A 781 0.93 -46.28 16.67
CA THR A 781 1.89 -45.17 16.57
C THR A 781 3.11 -45.64 15.80
N VAL A 782 3.54 -44.86 14.80
CA VAL A 782 4.73 -45.15 13.99
C VAL A 782 5.70 -43.97 14.02
N ASP A 783 6.99 -44.26 14.01
CA ASP A 783 8.05 -43.25 13.89
C ASP A 783 8.89 -43.55 12.64
N LEU A 784 8.76 -42.70 11.64
CA LEU A 784 9.20 -42.94 10.27
C LEU A 784 10.33 -41.98 9.90
N GLN A 785 11.32 -42.48 9.16
CA GLN A 785 12.39 -41.64 8.61
C GLN A 785 11.81 -40.54 7.71
N ALA A 786 12.17 -39.28 7.99
CA ALA A 786 11.53 -38.12 7.38
C ALA A 786 11.76 -38.04 5.86
N GLU A 787 12.98 -38.33 5.38
CA GLU A 787 13.29 -38.28 3.94
C GLU A 787 12.39 -39.24 3.14
N GLN A 788 12.30 -40.49 3.58
CA GLN A 788 11.46 -41.51 2.94
C GLN A 788 9.97 -41.15 3.07
N PHE A 789 9.50 -40.80 4.26
CA PHE A 789 8.08 -40.58 4.46
C PHE A 789 7.59 -39.25 3.85
N LEU A 790 8.24 -38.13 4.16
CA LEU A 790 7.79 -36.81 3.70
C LEU A 790 7.99 -36.64 2.20
N ARG A 791 9.19 -36.93 1.66
CA ARG A 791 9.48 -36.66 0.24
C ARG A 791 9.03 -37.79 -0.68
N THR A 792 9.15 -39.06 -0.28
CA THR A 792 8.77 -40.19 -1.15
C THR A 792 7.30 -40.60 -0.97
N CYS A 793 6.81 -40.72 0.27
CA CYS A 793 5.46 -41.24 0.52
C CYS A 793 4.36 -40.18 0.41
N LEU A 794 4.64 -38.97 0.92
CA LEU A 794 3.75 -37.80 0.88
C LEU A 794 4.06 -36.82 -0.26
N ALA A 795 5.13 -37.05 -1.03
CA ALA A 795 5.55 -36.17 -2.12
C ALA A 795 5.75 -34.70 -1.71
N LEU A 796 6.14 -34.44 -0.46
CA LEU A 796 6.51 -33.11 -0.01
C LEU A 796 7.83 -32.65 -0.64
N ARG A 797 8.02 -31.33 -0.71
CA ARG A 797 9.13 -30.73 -1.46
C ARG A 797 10.49 -30.85 -0.75
N SER A 798 10.49 -30.92 0.59
CA SER A 798 11.69 -31.04 1.42
C SER A 798 11.34 -31.68 2.78
N THR A 799 12.37 -31.95 3.59
CA THR A 799 12.22 -32.37 5.01
C THR A 799 12.24 -31.19 5.98
N MET A 800 12.41 -29.96 5.51
CA MET A 800 12.34 -28.76 6.35
C MET A 800 10.87 -28.33 6.49
N VAL A 801 10.20 -28.93 7.48
CA VAL A 801 8.75 -28.72 7.72
C VAL A 801 8.43 -28.40 9.18
N ARG A 802 7.31 -27.70 9.40
CA ARG A 802 6.71 -27.35 10.69
C ARG A 802 5.19 -27.47 10.61
N LEU A 803 4.54 -27.56 11.76
CA LEU A 803 3.06 -27.56 11.88
C LEU A 803 2.50 -26.14 12.12
N GLN A 804 3.38 -25.15 12.14
CA GLN A 804 3.07 -23.72 12.23
C GLN A 804 3.89 -22.99 11.15
N PRO A 805 3.44 -21.80 10.69
CA PRO A 805 4.19 -20.97 9.75
C PRO A 805 5.65 -20.73 10.17
N PHE A 806 6.55 -20.59 9.20
CA PHE A 806 8.00 -20.46 9.39
C PHE A 806 8.46 -19.13 9.99
#